data_AF-A0A354FX76-F1
#
_entry.id   AF-A0A354FX76-F1
#
_cell.length_a   1.000
_cell.length_b   1.000
_cell.length_c   1.000
_cell.angle_alpha   90.00
_cell.angle_beta   90.00
_cell.angle_gamma   90.00
#
_symmetry.space_group_name_H-M   'P 1'
#
loop_
_entity.id
_entity.type
_entity.pdbx_description
1 polymer ?
#
loop_
_entity_poly.entity_id
_entity_poly.type
_entity_poly.pdbx_seq_one_letter_code
_entity_poly.pdbx_strand_id
1 'polypeptide(L)'
;MIPRVFAFNFMVFSWSLIPLIAQEVVISEFLASNISGLTDEDGENSDWIELLNLSDQTIDLDGWALTDDVDDLQRWVMPKVILEPAEKLVVFASGKNRANFNQELHTNFKLNASGEYLALIRPDGIVTESEYAPSFPIQYPDVSFGIGSVDANSVTLVGPDAPLSYLVPDNGGSDVGGVSPFHELVYDDSGWNSAEMGVGYATTPNTDPYDEFISNGGDIQDDLYRLNTTLYLRVPFTIEDPTAITSLQFGARYDDGFAIYINGSPILASAYEPNDEVWDFEARARGNHSDTEATALEPFAIDLTQVNLVAGENILAIHGLNSSPSSSDFLFDCELMAQVRGDGSTQLIYMPTPSPGIDNGEGVTDLGPVIRKVTENPERPDLATQNSLTITAEVSASGEKVAQVDLIYRRGFLAENTMEMLDDGIGADELARDGVYSADLSLAGLQNGEMIRWRIESRDINGLTSTNPFFFDELNSPEYYGTVALNPGLESNLPVLEWFIENPSSANNRTGTRVAVMHLGEFYDNVYCRIRGGSSAGLSKKSYKFDFNPGHHFRTVDQLGGVRAEEFNLNTTWTDKAYVRQPLSYEIYDMAGSPGSECFLMRVDQNSQFFSVAAYTEQVDKRLLRRESRLDDDGALYKMFNAGTSGTSGVEKKNRRFESNTDLSTFVSGMNSSGAELENFIFDNVDLPRQLNYLAATVLTQNNDNMSKNYYLYRDSEGSGEWTQLPWDTDLTWGSHYMTNDNISHDGIWATADYVLGGRNANSPISPSHPFVGIRELQGNRSWNRLIDKLLENERVKNMFRRRLQTLVDDLLMSKVVDDRLDAMELMLESDAVRDRAKWGQFGRSQSLTQAI
;
A
#
# COMPACT_ATOMS: atom_id res chain seq x y z
N MET A 1 29.81 97.28 -26.20
CA MET A 1 29.10 96.93 -24.95
C MET A 1 28.54 95.53 -25.16
N ILE A 2 29.21 94.54 -24.57
CA ILE A 2 29.18 93.13 -24.98
C ILE A 2 28.38 92.34 -23.93
N PRO A 3 27.48 91.44 -24.33
CA PRO A 3 26.45 90.87 -23.45
C PRO A 3 27.01 89.75 -22.58
N ARG A 4 26.43 89.59 -21.37
CA ARG A 4 26.58 88.40 -20.53
C ARG A 4 25.22 87.73 -20.41
N VAL A 5 25.07 86.55 -20.99
CA VAL A 5 23.99 85.60 -20.68
C VAL A 5 24.68 84.25 -20.45
N PHE A 6 24.42 83.68 -19.28
CA PHE A 6 24.98 82.42 -18.80
C PHE A 6 24.42 81.25 -19.60
N ALA A 7 25.28 80.34 -20.05
CA ALA A 7 24.91 79.07 -20.68
C ALA A 7 24.73 77.99 -19.60
N PHE A 8 23.56 77.35 -19.59
CA PHE A 8 23.29 76.10 -18.89
C PHE A 8 23.85 74.94 -19.72
N ASN A 9 24.74 74.14 -19.16
CA ASN A 9 25.14 72.84 -19.72
C ASN A 9 24.14 71.78 -19.25
N PHE A 10 23.45 71.14 -20.20
CA PHE A 10 22.68 69.93 -19.98
C PHE A 10 23.64 68.74 -19.87
N MET A 11 23.62 68.05 -18.72
CA MET A 11 24.20 66.71 -18.56
C MET A 11 23.17 65.68 -19.05
N VAL A 12 23.55 64.88 -20.04
CA VAL A 12 22.77 63.72 -20.50
C VAL A 12 23.13 62.55 -19.59
N PHE A 13 22.17 62.08 -18.79
CA PHE A 13 22.28 60.80 -18.08
C PHE A 13 22.00 59.67 -19.07
N SER A 14 23.01 58.86 -19.39
CA SER A 14 22.80 57.57 -20.05
C SER A 14 22.19 56.60 -19.04
N TRP A 15 20.97 56.13 -19.31
CA TRP A 15 20.37 55.01 -18.59
C TRP A 15 21.05 53.73 -19.09
N SER A 16 21.88 53.11 -18.25
CA SER A 16 22.31 51.73 -18.48
C SER A 16 21.10 50.83 -18.25
N LEU A 17 20.62 50.19 -19.31
CA LEU A 17 19.76 49.01 -19.21
C LEU A 17 20.56 47.91 -18.50
N ILE A 18 20.16 47.56 -17.28
CA ILE A 18 20.56 46.28 -16.67
C ILE A 18 19.72 45.21 -17.39
N PRO A 19 20.31 44.23 -18.08
CA PRO A 19 19.54 43.12 -18.62
C PRO A 19 18.91 42.36 -17.44
N LEU A 20 17.59 42.18 -17.48
CA LEU A 20 16.92 41.18 -16.66
C LEU A 20 17.48 39.82 -17.11
N ILE A 21 18.27 39.16 -16.27
CA ILE A 21 18.69 37.78 -16.55
C ILE A 21 17.43 36.92 -16.39
N ALA A 22 17.03 36.21 -17.44
CA ALA A 22 15.97 35.21 -17.33
C ALA A 22 16.52 34.00 -16.56
N GLN A 23 15.72 33.40 -15.67
CA GLN A 23 16.08 32.15 -15.01
C GLN A 23 16.23 31.04 -16.07
N GLU A 24 17.38 30.39 -16.07
CA GLU A 24 17.74 29.29 -16.97
C GLU A 24 17.52 27.94 -16.29
N VAL A 25 17.81 27.85 -14.99
CA VAL A 25 17.54 26.67 -14.15
C VAL A 25 16.70 27.10 -12.94
N VAL A 26 15.66 26.34 -12.63
CA VAL A 26 14.77 26.63 -11.49
C VAL A 26 14.70 25.47 -10.53
N ILE A 27 14.42 25.76 -9.25
CA ILE A 27 13.95 24.75 -8.32
C ILE A 27 12.47 24.49 -8.63
N SER A 28 12.18 23.44 -9.40
CA SER A 28 10.85 23.15 -9.94
C SER A 28 9.92 22.54 -8.90
N GLU A 29 10.44 21.69 -8.03
CA GLU A 29 9.68 20.95 -7.03
C GLU A 29 10.62 20.61 -5.87
N PHE A 30 10.10 20.56 -4.66
CA PHE A 30 10.83 19.98 -3.53
C PHE A 30 9.84 19.36 -2.55
N LEU A 31 10.35 18.48 -1.69
CA LEU A 31 9.57 17.83 -0.66
C LEU A 31 10.42 17.76 0.60
N ALA A 32 9.99 18.50 1.64
CA ALA A 32 10.72 18.66 2.91
C ALA A 32 10.19 17.77 4.04
N SER A 33 9.26 16.85 3.75
CA SER A 33 8.71 15.90 4.72
C SER A 33 8.36 14.59 4.02
N ASN A 34 9.38 13.81 3.66
CA ASN A 34 9.23 12.55 2.94
C ASN A 34 9.03 11.40 3.94
N ILE A 35 7.83 10.82 3.99
CA ILE A 35 7.49 9.70 4.87
C ILE A 35 7.35 8.41 4.08
N SER A 36 6.70 8.46 2.92
CA SER A 36 6.40 7.30 2.09
C SER A 36 6.77 7.43 0.61
N GLY A 37 7.19 8.63 0.17
CA GLY A 37 7.54 8.94 -1.20
C GLY A 37 8.87 8.34 -1.68
N LEU A 38 9.60 9.12 -2.49
CA LEU A 38 10.85 8.71 -3.13
C LEU A 38 11.90 8.27 -2.09
N THR A 39 12.41 7.04 -2.19
CA THR A 39 13.52 6.57 -1.33
C THR A 39 14.86 6.80 -2.01
N ASP A 40 15.86 7.18 -1.21
CA ASP A 40 17.25 7.29 -1.66
C ASP A 40 17.94 5.91 -1.81
N GLU A 41 19.20 5.92 -2.23
CA GLU A 41 20.04 4.73 -2.48
C GLU A 41 20.23 3.87 -1.22
N ASP A 42 20.11 4.45 -0.03
CA ASP A 42 20.18 3.73 1.25
C ASP A 42 18.80 3.16 1.67
N GLY A 43 17.74 3.48 0.93
CA GLY A 43 16.35 3.13 1.27
C GLY A 43 15.70 4.05 2.29
N GLU A 44 16.25 5.24 2.50
CA GLU A 44 15.68 6.24 3.40
C GLU A 44 14.77 7.21 2.62
N ASN A 45 13.64 7.59 3.21
CA ASN A 45 12.77 8.66 2.72
C ASN A 45 13.40 10.03 3.05
N SER A 46 14.47 10.39 2.34
CA SER A 46 15.13 11.68 2.50
C SER A 46 14.33 12.80 1.82
N ASP A 47 14.37 14.02 2.38
CA ASP A 47 13.90 15.22 1.68
C ASP A 47 14.62 15.36 0.33
N TRP A 48 13.99 16.00 -0.64
CA TRP A 48 14.60 16.18 -1.95
C TRP A 48 14.21 17.50 -2.59
N ILE A 49 15.07 17.94 -3.51
CA ILE A 49 14.97 19.17 -4.28
C ILE A 49 15.13 18.78 -5.75
N GLU A 50 14.23 19.23 -6.60
CA GLU A 50 14.30 19.04 -8.04
C GLU A 50 14.69 20.34 -8.74
N LEU A 51 15.61 20.22 -9.69
CA LEU A 51 16.02 21.28 -10.59
C LEU A 51 15.52 21.00 -12.01
N LEU A 52 15.05 22.04 -12.69
CA LEU A 52 14.61 21.98 -14.08
C LEU A 52 15.36 23.01 -14.93
N ASN A 53 15.93 22.56 -16.05
CA ASN A 53 16.46 23.45 -17.08
C ASN A 53 15.33 23.97 -17.99
N LEU A 54 14.99 25.26 -17.84
CA LEU A 54 13.97 25.95 -18.65
C LEU A 54 14.52 26.50 -19.97
N SER A 55 15.84 26.50 -20.14
CA SER A 55 16.48 27.04 -21.35
C SER A 55 16.44 26.03 -22.51
N ASP A 56 16.70 26.54 -23.72
CA ASP A 56 16.89 25.71 -24.92
C ASP A 56 18.36 25.27 -25.12
N GLN A 57 19.22 25.50 -24.12
CA GLN A 57 20.63 25.16 -24.14
C GLN A 57 20.98 24.12 -23.08
N THR A 58 22.03 23.34 -23.34
CA THR A 58 22.66 22.48 -22.34
C THR A 58 23.40 23.33 -21.30
N ILE A 59 23.21 23.05 -20.01
CA ILE A 59 23.80 23.77 -18.88
C ILE A 59 24.75 22.86 -18.10
N ASP A 60 25.93 23.37 -17.75
CA ASP A 60 26.88 22.73 -16.84
C ASP A 60 26.71 23.34 -15.43
N LEU A 61 26.30 22.51 -14.47
CA LEU A 61 26.10 22.90 -13.08
C LEU A 61 27.38 22.90 -12.24
N ASP A 62 28.56 22.68 -12.83
CA ASP A 62 29.83 22.74 -12.10
C ASP A 62 30.02 24.07 -11.38
N GLY A 63 30.13 24.02 -10.05
CA GLY A 63 30.32 25.19 -9.19
C GLY A 63 29.05 25.92 -8.76
N TRP A 64 27.86 25.54 -9.26
CA TRP A 64 26.58 26.04 -8.73
C TRP A 64 26.39 25.58 -7.28
N ALA A 65 25.56 26.25 -6.49
CA ALA A 65 25.32 25.87 -5.11
C ALA A 65 23.84 25.82 -4.74
N LEU A 66 23.46 24.86 -3.90
CA LEU A 66 22.19 24.89 -3.14
C LEU A 66 22.46 25.39 -1.73
N THR A 67 21.48 26.13 -1.19
CA THR A 67 21.53 26.60 0.19
C THR A 67 20.13 26.72 0.80
N ASP A 68 20.04 26.41 2.09
CA ASP A 68 18.92 26.68 2.99
C ASP A 68 19.18 27.92 3.88
N ASP A 69 20.29 28.64 3.68
CA ASP A 69 20.75 29.74 4.53
C ASP A 69 21.14 30.97 3.71
N VAL A 70 20.40 32.06 3.93
CA VAL A 70 20.63 33.36 3.24
C VAL A 70 21.97 33.99 3.60
N ASP A 71 22.56 33.64 4.75
CA ASP A 71 23.86 34.12 5.19
C ASP A 71 25.02 33.23 4.68
N ASP A 72 24.73 32.07 4.06
CA ASP A 72 25.70 31.16 3.43
C ASP A 72 25.24 30.69 2.04
N LEU A 73 25.43 31.55 1.03
CA LEU A 73 25.01 31.26 -0.35
C LEU A 73 25.81 30.16 -1.06
N GLN A 74 26.90 29.65 -0.47
CA GLN A 74 27.72 28.58 -1.06
C GLN A 74 27.74 27.32 -0.18
N ARG A 75 26.67 27.10 0.60
CA ARG A 75 26.58 26.04 1.62
C ARG A 75 26.82 24.64 1.05
N TRP A 76 26.22 24.29 -0.09
CA TRP A 76 26.51 23.04 -0.79
C TRP A 76 26.78 23.27 -2.28
N VAL A 77 28.05 23.18 -2.67
CA VAL A 77 28.49 23.34 -4.06
C VAL A 77 28.33 22.03 -4.82
N MET A 78 27.62 22.09 -5.94
CA MET A 78 27.36 20.95 -6.82
C MET A 78 28.63 20.47 -7.51
N PRO A 79 28.73 19.15 -7.75
CA PRO A 79 29.71 18.63 -8.69
C PRO A 79 29.27 18.96 -10.12
N LYS A 80 30.16 18.67 -11.06
CA LYS A 80 29.82 18.72 -12.48
C LYS A 80 28.62 17.83 -12.81
N VAL A 81 27.51 18.44 -13.22
CA VAL A 81 26.32 17.80 -13.79
C VAL A 81 25.94 18.54 -15.06
N ILE A 82 25.65 17.79 -16.12
CA ILE A 82 25.19 18.36 -17.39
C ILE A 82 23.67 18.18 -17.44
N LEU A 83 22.93 19.28 -17.59
CA LEU A 83 21.48 19.30 -17.77
C LEU A 83 21.15 19.72 -19.21
N GLU A 84 20.57 18.81 -19.97
CA GLU A 84 20.00 19.08 -21.29
C GLU A 84 18.72 19.93 -21.18
N PRO A 85 18.26 20.57 -22.28
CA PRO A 85 16.99 21.32 -22.28
C PRO A 85 15.81 20.47 -21.78
N ALA A 86 15.01 21.03 -20.87
CA ALA A 86 13.89 20.38 -20.19
C ALA A 86 14.24 19.16 -19.31
N GLU A 87 15.53 18.84 -19.14
CA GLU A 87 15.97 17.79 -18.22
C GLU A 87 15.78 18.23 -16.77
N LYS A 88 15.50 17.24 -15.91
CA LYS A 88 15.30 17.41 -14.48
C LYS A 88 16.39 16.67 -13.70
N LEU A 89 16.79 17.24 -12.56
CA LEU A 89 17.74 16.64 -11.64
C LEU A 89 17.17 16.65 -10.22
N VAL A 90 17.02 15.46 -9.63
CA VAL A 90 16.67 15.32 -8.21
C VAL A 90 17.95 15.27 -7.38
N VAL A 91 17.98 16.05 -6.30
CA VAL A 91 19.05 16.10 -5.30
C VAL A 91 18.43 15.88 -3.93
N PHE A 92 18.89 14.86 -3.19
CA PHE A 92 18.38 14.60 -1.84
C PHE A 92 18.93 15.60 -0.82
N ALA A 93 18.06 16.33 -0.13
CA ALA A 93 18.40 17.17 1.01
C ALA A 93 18.50 16.33 2.29
N SER A 94 19.48 15.43 2.34
CA SER A 94 19.59 14.41 3.40
C SER A 94 20.63 14.72 4.49
N GLY A 95 21.46 15.75 4.30
CA GLY A 95 22.59 16.03 5.18
C GLY A 95 23.81 15.12 5.00
N LYS A 96 23.76 14.14 4.09
CA LYS A 96 24.83 13.14 3.87
C LYS A 96 26.05 13.70 3.13
N ASN A 97 25.91 14.85 2.45
CA ASN A 97 26.98 15.53 1.72
C ASN A 97 27.69 14.66 0.67
N ARG A 98 26.92 14.02 -0.22
CA ARG A 98 27.45 13.20 -1.34
C ARG A 98 27.38 14.01 -2.63
N ALA A 99 28.55 14.26 -3.22
CA ALA A 99 28.71 15.09 -4.43
C ALA A 99 29.61 14.39 -5.46
N ASN A 100 29.49 13.07 -5.59
CA ASN A 100 30.30 12.31 -6.55
C ASN A 100 29.67 12.37 -7.94
N PHE A 101 30.51 12.46 -8.96
CA PHE A 101 30.10 12.44 -10.36
C PHE A 101 29.35 11.14 -10.71
N ASN A 102 28.19 11.25 -11.37
CA ASN A 102 27.31 10.14 -11.79
C ASN A 102 26.81 9.23 -10.64
N GLN A 103 26.70 9.75 -9.43
CA GLN A 103 26.02 9.08 -8.31
C GLN A 103 24.83 9.91 -7.84
N GLU A 104 23.99 9.31 -7.00
CA GLU A 104 22.92 10.03 -6.32
C GLU A 104 23.51 11.18 -5.48
N LEU A 105 22.91 12.36 -5.61
CA LEU A 105 23.43 13.58 -5.00
C LEU A 105 22.72 13.87 -3.69
N HIS A 106 23.49 14.21 -2.67
CA HIS A 106 23.00 14.53 -1.35
C HIS A 106 23.61 15.83 -0.83
N THR A 107 22.77 16.81 -0.48
CA THR A 107 23.26 18.05 0.14
C THR A 107 23.85 17.78 1.53
N ASN A 108 24.59 18.75 2.08
CA ASN A 108 25.11 18.72 3.44
C ASN A 108 24.11 19.28 4.48
N PHE A 109 22.86 19.53 4.07
CA PHE A 109 21.78 20.01 4.92
C PHE A 109 20.49 19.20 4.70
N LYS A 110 19.51 19.41 5.55
CA LYS A 110 18.14 18.89 5.38
C LYS A 110 17.18 20.05 5.27
N LEU A 111 16.00 19.83 4.72
CA LEU A 111 14.99 20.86 4.67
C LEU A 111 14.15 20.88 5.97
N ASN A 112 13.72 22.05 6.38
CA ASN A 112 12.81 22.23 7.50
C ASN A 112 11.38 22.35 6.99
N ALA A 113 10.55 21.33 7.23
CA ALA A 113 9.14 21.33 6.87
C ALA A 113 8.36 22.57 7.38
N SER A 114 8.82 23.23 8.46
CA SER A 114 8.18 24.45 8.97
C SER A 114 8.32 25.68 8.04
N GLY A 115 9.15 25.58 7.01
CA GLY A 115 9.52 26.67 6.11
C GLY A 115 10.87 27.28 6.47
N GLU A 116 11.73 27.44 5.48
CA GLU A 116 13.03 28.14 5.58
C GLU A 116 13.44 28.69 4.22
N TYR A 117 14.55 29.44 4.17
CA TYR A 117 15.10 29.90 2.89
C TYR A 117 15.52 28.69 2.04
N LEU A 118 15.34 28.74 0.73
CA LEU A 118 15.88 27.73 -0.18
C LEU A 118 16.26 28.41 -1.49
N ALA A 119 17.50 28.24 -1.94
CA ALA A 119 17.98 28.86 -3.17
C ALA A 119 19.01 28.03 -3.93
N LEU A 120 19.02 28.28 -5.25
CA LEU A 120 20.03 27.86 -6.21
C LEU A 120 20.85 29.08 -6.61
N ILE A 121 22.17 29.00 -6.45
CA ILE A 121 23.13 30.10 -6.65
C ILE A 121 24.07 29.74 -7.80
N ARG A 122 24.32 30.70 -8.71
CA ARG A 122 25.26 30.54 -9.83
C ARG A 122 26.71 30.35 -9.33
N PRO A 123 27.63 29.86 -10.19
CA PRO A 123 29.03 29.61 -9.81
C PRO A 123 29.82 30.80 -9.29
N ASP A 124 29.34 32.03 -9.51
CA ASP A 124 29.97 33.22 -8.94
C ASP A 124 29.73 33.39 -7.44
N GLY A 125 28.82 32.61 -6.86
CA GLY A 125 28.45 32.65 -5.45
C GLY A 125 27.70 33.91 -5.03
N ILE A 126 27.20 34.69 -6.00
CA ILE A 126 26.57 35.99 -5.76
C ILE A 126 25.20 36.06 -6.43
N VAL A 127 25.06 35.53 -7.64
CA VAL A 127 23.80 35.59 -8.39
C VAL A 127 22.89 34.44 -7.97
N THR A 128 21.77 34.78 -7.33
CA THR A 128 20.68 33.86 -7.07
C THR A 128 19.96 33.54 -8.38
N GLU A 129 20.00 32.27 -8.79
CA GLU A 129 19.28 31.80 -9.97
C GLU A 129 17.80 31.58 -9.63
N SER A 130 17.51 30.82 -8.59
CA SER A 130 16.14 30.46 -8.19
C SER A 130 16.06 30.47 -6.67
N GLU A 131 14.98 31.00 -6.11
CA GLU A 131 14.81 31.05 -4.65
C GLU A 131 13.35 30.99 -4.20
N TYR A 132 13.17 30.46 -2.99
CA TYR A 132 12.00 30.60 -2.16
C TYR A 132 12.37 31.49 -0.97
N ALA A 133 11.97 32.76 -1.05
CA ALA A 133 12.40 33.81 -0.12
C ALA A 133 11.21 34.59 0.49
N PRO A 134 11.31 35.04 1.76
CA PRO A 134 12.37 34.75 2.73
C PRO A 134 12.34 33.30 3.24
N SER A 135 11.25 32.57 3.00
CA SER A 135 11.13 31.14 3.24
C SER A 135 10.12 30.51 2.29
N PHE A 136 10.27 29.22 1.97
CA PHE A 136 9.19 28.45 1.37
C PHE A 136 8.05 28.21 2.39
N PRO A 137 6.81 27.94 1.94
CA PRO A 137 5.70 27.77 2.85
C PRO A 137 5.77 26.41 3.55
N ILE A 138 4.99 26.31 4.60
CA ILE A 138 4.96 25.20 5.52
C ILE A 138 4.55 23.88 4.82
N GLN A 139 5.36 22.82 4.88
CA GLN A 139 5.22 21.57 4.10
C GLN A 139 4.44 20.45 4.80
N TYR A 140 3.71 19.62 4.06
CA TYR A 140 2.98 18.46 4.60
C TYR A 140 3.72 17.15 4.28
N PRO A 141 3.56 16.11 5.12
CA PRO A 141 4.01 14.76 4.80
C PRO A 141 3.60 14.32 3.39
N ASP A 142 4.58 13.90 2.59
CA ASP A 142 4.42 13.35 1.23
C ASP A 142 3.70 14.27 0.22
N VAL A 143 3.57 15.55 0.52
CA VAL A 143 3.10 16.58 -0.41
C VAL A 143 4.28 17.44 -0.79
N SER A 144 4.56 17.53 -2.08
CA SER A 144 5.62 18.40 -2.59
C SER A 144 5.09 19.82 -2.82
N PHE A 145 6.02 20.77 -2.92
CA PHE A 145 5.72 22.15 -3.24
C PHE A 145 6.63 22.62 -4.37
N GLY A 146 6.07 23.37 -5.31
CA GLY A 146 6.82 23.74 -6.50
C GLY A 146 6.00 24.48 -7.53
N ILE A 147 6.62 24.69 -8.69
CA ILE A 147 5.97 25.29 -9.85
C ILE A 147 5.10 24.22 -10.50
N GLY A 148 3.79 24.38 -10.46
CA GLY A 148 2.86 23.49 -11.14
C GLY A 148 1.63 24.22 -11.66
N SER A 149 0.74 23.47 -12.27
CA SER A 149 -0.54 23.99 -12.74
C SER A 149 -1.53 24.01 -11.58
N VAL A 150 -2.22 25.13 -11.39
CA VAL A 150 -3.23 25.21 -10.33
C VAL A 150 -4.41 24.31 -10.70
N ASP A 151 -4.59 23.27 -9.90
CA ASP A 151 -5.74 22.39 -9.98
C ASP A 151 -7.00 23.15 -9.62
N ALA A 152 -8.02 22.67 -10.27
CA ALA A 152 -9.39 23.09 -10.19
C ALA A 152 -9.91 23.29 -8.76
N ASN A 153 -10.67 24.36 -8.53
CA ASN A 153 -11.58 24.38 -7.38
C ASN A 153 -12.50 23.17 -7.49
N SER A 154 -12.55 22.35 -6.44
CA SER A 154 -13.58 21.33 -6.30
C SER A 154 -14.90 22.01 -5.94
N VAL A 155 -15.94 21.75 -6.73
CA VAL A 155 -17.27 22.31 -6.51
C VAL A 155 -18.25 21.16 -6.31
N THR A 156 -18.89 21.12 -5.15
CA THR A 156 -20.03 20.22 -4.91
C THR A 156 -21.21 20.68 -5.77
N LEU A 157 -21.62 19.85 -6.73
CA LEU A 157 -22.78 20.08 -7.59
C LEU A 157 -24.05 19.49 -6.97
N VAL A 158 -23.94 18.32 -6.33
CA VAL A 158 -25.00 17.66 -5.57
C VAL A 158 -24.40 17.19 -4.25
N GLY A 159 -25.07 17.48 -3.14
CA GLY A 159 -24.65 17.10 -1.79
C GLY A 159 -25.85 16.72 -0.92
N PRO A 160 -25.63 16.48 0.39
CA PRO A 160 -26.63 15.88 1.28
C PRO A 160 -27.93 16.69 1.46
N ASP A 161 -27.87 18.01 1.28
CA ASP A 161 -29.06 18.89 1.38
C ASP A 161 -29.63 19.27 0.00
N ALA A 162 -29.21 18.61 -1.09
CA ALA A 162 -29.65 18.97 -2.42
C ALA A 162 -31.16 18.71 -2.58
N PRO A 163 -31.95 19.69 -3.05
CA PRO A 163 -33.37 19.46 -3.30
C PRO A 163 -33.52 18.46 -4.45
N LEU A 164 -34.46 17.53 -4.31
CA LEU A 164 -34.80 16.56 -5.35
C LEU A 164 -36.31 16.40 -5.51
N SER A 165 -36.69 15.91 -6.68
CA SER A 165 -38.04 15.44 -6.99
C SER A 165 -38.03 13.93 -7.17
N TYR A 166 -39.04 13.24 -6.63
CA TYR A 166 -39.17 11.78 -6.75
C TYR A 166 -40.56 11.33 -7.18
N LEU A 167 -40.61 10.22 -7.92
CA LEU A 167 -41.84 9.55 -8.34
C LEU A 167 -41.67 8.03 -8.25
N VAL A 168 -42.64 7.36 -7.62
CA VAL A 168 -42.86 5.93 -7.80
C VAL A 168 -43.77 5.76 -9.04
N PRO A 169 -43.24 5.30 -10.18
CA PRO A 169 -44.01 5.25 -11.42
C PRO A 169 -45.10 4.17 -11.37
N ASP A 170 -46.24 4.42 -12.02
CA ASP A 170 -47.36 3.47 -12.14
C ASP A 170 -47.61 3.00 -13.59
N ASN A 171 -46.82 3.53 -14.54
CA ASN A 171 -46.88 3.21 -15.97
C ASN A 171 -45.56 3.60 -16.66
N GLY A 172 -45.33 3.04 -17.85
CA GLY A 172 -44.09 3.26 -18.60
C GLY A 172 -44.00 4.57 -19.42
N GLY A 173 -44.87 5.55 -19.16
CA GLY A 173 -44.89 6.81 -19.91
C GLY A 173 -43.62 7.64 -19.73
N SER A 174 -43.03 7.57 -18.53
CA SER A 174 -41.83 8.30 -18.13
C SER A 174 -40.54 7.48 -18.21
N ASP A 175 -40.60 6.21 -18.62
CA ASP A 175 -39.42 5.34 -18.71
C ASP A 175 -38.39 5.88 -19.70
N VAL A 176 -37.16 5.37 -19.63
CA VAL A 176 -36.06 5.73 -20.56
C VAL A 176 -36.47 5.55 -22.04
N GLY A 177 -37.27 4.52 -22.33
CA GLY A 177 -37.86 4.28 -23.66
C GLY A 177 -39.27 4.85 -23.88
N GLY A 178 -39.77 5.64 -22.92
CA GLY A 178 -41.15 6.14 -22.87
C GLY A 178 -41.44 7.33 -23.78
N VAL A 179 -42.67 7.86 -23.70
CA VAL A 179 -43.11 9.01 -24.51
C VAL A 179 -42.55 10.35 -24.01
N SER A 180 -42.20 10.43 -22.73
CA SER A 180 -41.59 11.59 -22.10
C SER A 180 -40.59 11.10 -21.05
N PRO A 181 -39.37 10.69 -21.44
CA PRO A 181 -38.43 10.04 -20.53
C PRO A 181 -38.00 10.96 -19.38
N PHE A 182 -38.04 10.45 -18.15
CA PHE A 182 -37.76 11.22 -16.95
C PHE A 182 -36.31 11.70 -16.83
N HIS A 183 -35.38 11.12 -17.59
CA HIS A 183 -33.97 11.44 -17.54
C HIS A 183 -33.58 12.64 -18.41
N GLU A 184 -34.50 13.14 -19.23
CA GLU A 184 -34.27 14.27 -20.13
C GLU A 184 -34.25 15.60 -19.37
N LEU A 185 -33.39 16.54 -19.80
CA LEU A 185 -33.28 17.86 -19.18
C LEU A 185 -34.63 18.60 -19.15
N VAL A 186 -35.43 18.48 -20.22
CA VAL A 186 -36.69 19.22 -20.41
C VAL A 186 -37.93 18.54 -19.82
N TYR A 187 -37.78 17.43 -19.08
CA TYR A 187 -38.91 16.75 -18.45
C TYR A 187 -39.54 17.62 -17.35
N ASP A 188 -40.87 17.68 -17.32
CA ASP A 188 -41.64 18.43 -16.32
C ASP A 188 -41.98 17.52 -15.13
N ASP A 189 -41.21 17.67 -14.05
CA ASP A 189 -41.38 16.96 -12.78
C ASP A 189 -42.16 17.77 -11.73
N SER A 190 -42.80 18.88 -12.11
CA SER A 190 -43.54 19.74 -11.15
C SER A 190 -44.72 19.05 -10.45
N GLY A 191 -45.14 17.88 -10.94
CA GLY A 191 -46.16 17.03 -10.33
C GLY A 191 -45.61 15.92 -9.42
N TRP A 192 -44.29 15.82 -9.26
CA TRP A 192 -43.63 14.81 -8.43
C TRP A 192 -43.60 15.22 -6.96
N ASN A 193 -43.33 14.28 -6.07
CA ASN A 193 -43.07 14.58 -4.67
C ASN A 193 -41.69 15.25 -4.53
N SER A 194 -41.48 16.03 -3.48
CA SER A 194 -40.21 16.72 -3.23
C SER A 194 -39.58 16.23 -1.94
N ALA A 195 -38.25 16.09 -1.94
CA ALA A 195 -37.45 15.74 -0.78
C ALA A 195 -36.09 16.46 -0.83
N GLU A 196 -35.30 16.31 0.23
CA GLU A 196 -33.85 16.56 0.21
C GLU A 196 -33.11 15.25 -0.14
N MET A 197 -31.83 15.35 -0.52
CA MET A 197 -31.03 14.20 -0.92
C MET A 197 -30.95 13.14 0.18
N GLY A 198 -31.14 11.88 -0.18
CA GLY A 198 -31.34 10.77 0.75
C GLY A 198 -32.80 10.36 0.84
N VAL A 199 -33.16 9.32 0.06
CA VAL A 199 -34.50 8.73 0.03
C VAL A 199 -34.46 7.25 0.35
N GLY A 200 -35.39 6.77 1.16
CA GLY A 200 -35.35 5.38 1.60
C GLY A 200 -36.42 4.99 2.61
N TYR A 201 -36.30 3.77 3.13
CA TYR A 201 -37.00 3.25 4.29
C TYR A 201 -36.35 1.96 4.77
N ALA A 202 -36.57 1.55 6.03
CA ALA A 202 -36.52 0.15 6.43
C ALA A 202 -37.73 -0.26 7.28
N THR A 203 -38.24 -1.46 7.03
CA THR A 203 -39.44 -2.01 7.68
C THR A 203 -39.12 -2.84 8.93
N THR A 204 -37.86 -2.86 9.37
CA THR A 204 -37.43 -3.69 10.50
C THR A 204 -37.87 -3.08 11.84
N PRO A 205 -38.28 -3.90 12.83
CA PRO A 205 -38.78 -3.39 14.12
C PRO A 205 -37.68 -2.92 15.12
N ASN A 206 -36.41 -2.83 14.70
CA ASN A 206 -35.27 -2.35 15.51
C ASN A 206 -34.85 -0.93 15.02
N THR A 207 -33.66 -0.45 15.42
CA THR A 207 -33.03 0.74 14.83
C THR A 207 -32.84 0.55 13.33
N ASP A 208 -33.44 1.42 12.53
CA ASP A 208 -33.32 1.46 11.07
C ASP A 208 -31.89 1.86 10.70
N PRO A 209 -31.15 1.03 9.93
CA PRO A 209 -29.78 1.33 9.52
C PRO A 209 -29.68 2.52 8.55
N TYR A 210 -30.79 2.96 7.96
CA TYR A 210 -30.84 4.00 6.93
C TYR A 210 -31.34 5.35 7.46
N ASP A 211 -31.86 5.41 8.70
CA ASP A 211 -32.43 6.63 9.32
C ASP A 211 -31.49 7.86 9.23
N GLU A 212 -30.17 7.66 9.36
CA GLU A 212 -29.18 8.74 9.30
C GLU A 212 -28.93 9.26 7.88
N PHE A 213 -29.37 8.53 6.85
CA PHE A 213 -29.18 8.85 5.43
C PHE A 213 -30.50 9.18 4.71
N ILE A 214 -31.63 9.16 5.42
CA ILE A 214 -32.93 9.57 4.89
C ILE A 214 -33.22 11.00 5.35
N SER A 215 -33.24 11.91 4.39
CA SER A 215 -33.44 13.33 4.66
C SER A 215 -34.92 13.70 4.78
N ASN A 216 -35.19 14.97 5.07
CA ASN A 216 -36.54 15.45 5.27
C ASN A 216 -37.40 15.28 4.00
N GLY A 217 -38.52 14.58 4.13
CA GLY A 217 -39.39 14.21 3.01
C GLY A 217 -38.90 13.02 2.18
N GLY A 218 -37.81 12.36 2.57
CA GLY A 218 -37.22 11.22 1.87
C GLY A 218 -37.71 9.84 2.32
N ASP A 219 -38.55 9.74 3.36
CA ASP A 219 -39.18 8.47 3.77
C ASP A 219 -40.26 8.09 2.76
N ILE A 220 -39.97 7.07 1.95
CA ILE A 220 -40.84 6.59 0.86
C ILE A 220 -41.50 5.25 1.18
N GLN A 221 -41.51 4.82 2.44
CA GLN A 221 -42.05 3.50 2.81
C GLN A 221 -43.49 3.31 2.32
N ASP A 222 -44.36 4.29 2.59
CA ASP A 222 -45.78 4.23 2.22
C ASP A 222 -46.00 4.30 0.70
N ASP A 223 -45.04 4.86 -0.04
CA ASP A 223 -45.12 5.06 -1.50
C ASP A 223 -44.57 3.85 -2.28
N LEU A 224 -43.51 3.20 -1.79
CA LEU A 224 -42.79 2.15 -2.52
C LEU A 224 -43.04 0.74 -1.96
N TYR A 225 -43.03 0.56 -0.63
CA TYR A 225 -43.09 -0.77 0.01
C TYR A 225 -44.38 -1.51 -0.34
N ARG A 226 -44.24 -2.73 -0.88
CA ARG A 226 -45.30 -3.63 -1.39
C ARG A 226 -46.10 -3.09 -2.57
N LEU A 227 -45.70 -1.96 -3.13
CA LEU A 227 -46.39 -1.30 -4.23
C LEU A 227 -45.58 -1.38 -5.52
N ASN A 228 -44.28 -1.04 -5.47
CA ASN A 228 -43.41 -1.09 -6.65
C ASN A 228 -41.95 -1.45 -6.28
N THR A 229 -41.11 -1.65 -7.28
CA THR A 229 -39.65 -1.87 -7.17
C THR A 229 -38.83 -0.71 -7.70
N THR A 230 -39.45 0.24 -8.39
CA THR A 230 -38.74 1.32 -9.07
C THR A 230 -39.03 2.67 -8.41
N LEU A 231 -38.00 3.50 -8.32
CA LEU A 231 -38.08 4.91 -7.94
C LEU A 231 -37.37 5.76 -9.00
N TYR A 232 -38.04 6.81 -9.48
CA TYR A 232 -37.39 7.83 -10.30
C TYR A 232 -37.06 9.05 -9.46
N LEU A 233 -35.83 9.55 -9.58
CA LEU A 233 -35.35 10.77 -8.93
C LEU A 233 -34.83 11.75 -9.96
N ARG A 234 -34.99 13.05 -9.67
CA ARG A 234 -34.44 14.15 -10.44
C ARG A 234 -33.86 15.20 -9.49
N VAL A 235 -32.58 15.51 -9.68
CA VAL A 235 -31.81 16.41 -8.82
C VAL A 235 -31.24 17.53 -9.69
N PRO A 236 -31.75 18.77 -9.57
CA PRO A 236 -31.20 19.91 -10.28
C PRO A 236 -29.86 20.35 -9.70
N PHE A 237 -28.92 20.66 -10.59
CA PHE A 237 -27.65 21.30 -10.23
C PHE A 237 -27.27 22.35 -11.28
N THR A 238 -26.44 23.32 -10.90
CA THR A 238 -26.06 24.43 -11.80
C THR A 238 -24.58 24.38 -12.14
N ILE A 239 -24.26 24.60 -13.41
CA ILE A 239 -22.89 24.78 -13.90
C ILE A 239 -22.80 26.13 -14.60
N GLU A 240 -21.84 26.97 -14.22
CA GLU A 240 -21.63 28.27 -14.87
C GLU A 240 -21.02 28.13 -16.28
N ASP A 241 -19.92 27.36 -16.39
CA ASP A 241 -19.23 27.07 -17.64
C ASP A 241 -18.90 25.57 -17.76
N PRO A 242 -19.61 24.81 -18.61
CA PRO A 242 -19.36 23.38 -18.77
C PRO A 242 -17.99 23.09 -19.41
N THR A 243 -17.39 24.05 -20.12
CA THR A 243 -16.04 23.87 -20.72
C THR A 243 -14.92 23.94 -19.69
N ALA A 244 -15.23 24.46 -18.50
CA ALA A 244 -14.31 24.49 -17.39
C ALA A 244 -14.31 23.14 -16.62
N ILE A 245 -15.29 22.25 -16.77
CA ILE A 245 -15.31 20.98 -16.03
C ILE A 245 -14.25 20.01 -16.59
N THR A 246 -13.30 19.59 -15.76
CA THR A 246 -12.20 18.66 -16.10
C THR A 246 -12.44 17.24 -15.63
N SER A 247 -13.19 17.05 -14.55
CA SER A 247 -13.69 15.73 -14.12
C SER A 247 -14.97 15.86 -13.29
N LEU A 248 -15.78 14.81 -13.26
CA LEU A 248 -16.88 14.63 -12.31
C LEU A 248 -16.59 13.40 -11.45
N GLN A 249 -16.78 13.52 -10.15
CA GLN A 249 -16.72 12.41 -9.19
C GLN A 249 -18.12 12.19 -8.63
N PHE A 250 -18.62 10.97 -8.74
CA PHE A 250 -19.94 10.58 -8.25
C PHE A 250 -19.80 9.51 -7.19
N GLY A 251 -20.44 9.71 -6.04
CA GLY A 251 -20.54 8.72 -4.97
C GLY A 251 -22.00 8.40 -4.68
N ALA A 252 -22.33 7.15 -4.37
CA ALA A 252 -23.68 6.77 -3.96
C ALA A 252 -23.71 5.74 -2.84
N ARG A 253 -24.65 5.92 -1.91
CA ARG A 253 -25.14 4.93 -0.94
C ARG A 253 -26.44 4.38 -1.49
N TYR A 254 -26.56 3.06 -1.64
CA TYR A 254 -27.74 2.46 -2.27
C TYR A 254 -28.00 1.03 -1.78
N ASP A 255 -29.27 0.63 -1.69
CA ASP A 255 -29.66 -0.67 -1.10
C ASP A 255 -29.65 -1.86 -2.06
N ASP A 256 -30.13 -1.70 -3.29
CA ASP A 256 -30.22 -2.80 -4.25
C ASP A 256 -29.53 -2.40 -5.55
N GLY A 257 -30.18 -1.65 -6.44
CA GLY A 257 -29.57 -1.24 -7.71
C GLY A 257 -30.00 0.14 -8.16
N PHE A 258 -29.20 0.76 -9.04
CA PHE A 258 -29.56 2.03 -9.67
C PHE A 258 -28.88 2.24 -11.03
N ALA A 259 -29.39 3.21 -11.79
CA ALA A 259 -28.71 3.83 -12.92
C ALA A 259 -28.83 5.35 -12.84
N ILE A 260 -27.81 6.08 -13.32
CA ILE A 260 -27.84 7.53 -13.42
C ILE A 260 -27.71 8.05 -14.85
N TYR A 261 -28.32 9.21 -15.04
CA TYR A 261 -28.34 9.94 -16.29
C TYR A 261 -28.08 11.42 -16.01
N ILE A 262 -27.34 12.08 -16.90
CA ILE A 262 -27.15 13.53 -16.84
C ILE A 262 -27.67 14.14 -18.14
N ASN A 263 -28.69 14.99 -18.03
CA ASN A 263 -29.33 15.67 -19.16
C ASN A 263 -29.68 14.75 -20.34
N GLY A 264 -30.25 13.59 -20.06
CA GLY A 264 -30.61 12.61 -21.08
C GLY A 264 -29.54 11.56 -21.37
N SER A 265 -28.25 11.84 -21.12
CA SER A 265 -27.16 10.89 -21.38
C SER A 265 -27.12 9.78 -20.32
N PRO A 266 -27.14 8.48 -20.69
CA PRO A 266 -26.86 7.39 -19.76
C PRO A 266 -25.38 7.42 -19.37
N ILE A 267 -25.09 7.43 -18.08
CA ILE A 267 -23.71 7.57 -17.59
C ILE A 267 -23.20 6.25 -17.04
N LEU A 268 -23.90 5.66 -16.07
CA LEU A 268 -23.51 4.41 -15.43
C LEU A 268 -24.71 3.70 -14.80
N ALA A 269 -24.52 2.40 -14.54
CA ALA A 269 -25.41 1.59 -13.72
C ALA A 269 -24.58 0.83 -12.66
N SER A 270 -25.19 0.62 -11.50
CA SER A 270 -24.63 -0.22 -10.43
C SER A 270 -24.42 -1.68 -10.89
N ALA A 271 -23.68 -2.47 -10.11
CA ALA A 271 -23.49 -3.90 -10.38
C ALA A 271 -24.79 -4.73 -10.35
N TYR A 272 -25.88 -4.17 -9.85
CA TYR A 272 -27.18 -4.81 -9.65
C TYR A 272 -28.24 -4.32 -10.65
N GLU A 273 -27.88 -4.25 -11.92
CA GLU A 273 -28.78 -3.94 -13.04
C GLU A 273 -30.06 -4.81 -13.07
N PRO A 274 -31.12 -4.40 -13.78
CA PRO A 274 -32.34 -5.18 -13.95
C PRO A 274 -32.07 -6.62 -14.40
N ASN A 275 -32.81 -7.57 -13.84
CA ASN A 275 -32.62 -8.99 -14.12
C ASN A 275 -32.82 -9.41 -15.60
N ASP A 276 -33.54 -8.60 -16.37
CA ASP A 276 -33.84 -8.76 -17.80
C ASP A 276 -33.16 -7.71 -18.67
N GLU A 277 -32.28 -6.89 -18.08
CA GLU A 277 -31.56 -5.79 -18.74
C GLU A 277 -32.49 -4.68 -19.28
N VAL A 278 -33.75 -4.63 -18.83
CA VAL A 278 -34.73 -3.62 -19.23
C VAL A 278 -34.94 -2.61 -18.10
N TRP A 279 -34.65 -1.35 -18.39
CA TRP A 279 -34.86 -0.23 -17.48
C TRP A 279 -36.23 0.42 -17.70
N ASP A 280 -37.27 -0.21 -17.15
CA ASP A 280 -38.66 0.27 -17.16
C ASP A 280 -39.24 0.40 -15.74
N PHE A 281 -40.49 0.87 -15.62
CA PHE A 281 -41.13 1.07 -14.31
C PHE A 281 -41.41 -0.23 -13.52
N GLU A 282 -41.28 -1.41 -14.16
CA GLU A 282 -41.44 -2.73 -13.54
C GLU A 282 -40.09 -3.40 -13.23
N ALA A 283 -38.97 -2.70 -13.51
CA ALA A 283 -37.62 -3.20 -13.35
C ALA A 283 -37.32 -3.65 -11.93
N ARG A 284 -36.46 -4.67 -11.81
CA ARG A 284 -36.06 -5.27 -10.54
C ARG A 284 -34.58 -5.56 -10.52
N ALA A 285 -33.91 -5.12 -9.46
CA ALA A 285 -32.50 -5.41 -9.25
C ALA A 285 -32.24 -6.93 -9.32
N ARG A 286 -31.16 -7.33 -9.99
CA ARG A 286 -30.81 -8.74 -10.21
C ARG A 286 -30.31 -9.46 -8.95
N GLY A 287 -29.90 -8.70 -7.94
CA GLY A 287 -29.46 -9.20 -6.65
C GLY A 287 -29.61 -8.12 -5.59
N ASN A 288 -29.17 -8.46 -4.38
CA ASN A 288 -29.23 -7.56 -3.24
C ASN A 288 -27.84 -7.00 -2.93
N HIS A 289 -27.78 -5.72 -2.60
CA HIS A 289 -26.62 -5.09 -2.00
C HIS A 289 -26.84 -5.08 -0.48
N SER A 290 -25.81 -5.42 0.32
CA SER A 290 -26.06 -5.69 1.74
C SER A 290 -26.20 -4.40 2.53
N ASP A 291 -26.99 -4.37 3.61
CA ASP A 291 -27.25 -3.15 4.39
C ASP A 291 -25.95 -2.49 4.90
N THR A 292 -24.91 -3.27 5.15
CA THR A 292 -23.58 -2.77 5.55
C THR A 292 -22.85 -2.08 4.39
N GLU A 293 -22.96 -2.62 3.19
CA GLU A 293 -22.36 -2.00 2.00
C GLU A 293 -23.21 -0.81 1.52
N ALA A 294 -24.54 -0.88 1.67
CA ALA A 294 -25.50 0.14 1.26
C ALA A 294 -25.31 1.49 1.97
N THR A 295 -24.77 1.48 3.19
CA THR A 295 -24.50 2.70 3.99
C THR A 295 -23.13 3.33 3.70
N ALA A 296 -22.25 2.65 2.96
CA ALA A 296 -20.98 3.19 2.50
C ALA A 296 -21.17 4.01 1.22
N LEU A 297 -20.53 5.18 1.14
CA LEU A 297 -20.54 6.00 -0.07
C LEU A 297 -19.61 5.35 -1.11
N GLU A 298 -20.17 4.58 -2.03
CA GLU A 298 -19.39 3.90 -3.08
C GLU A 298 -19.03 4.90 -4.20
N PRO A 299 -17.75 5.04 -4.59
CA PRO A 299 -17.35 5.91 -5.69
C PRO A 299 -17.54 5.25 -7.07
N PHE A 300 -18.04 6.02 -8.03
CA PHE A 300 -18.19 5.61 -9.42
C PHE A 300 -17.49 6.58 -10.38
N ALA A 301 -16.72 6.02 -11.32
CA ALA A 301 -16.05 6.82 -12.35
C ALA A 301 -17.04 7.31 -13.41
N ILE A 302 -17.01 8.61 -13.71
CA ILE A 302 -17.76 9.22 -14.81
C ILE A 302 -16.83 9.49 -16.00
N ASP A 303 -17.16 8.91 -17.16
CA ASP A 303 -16.54 9.28 -18.43
C ASP A 303 -17.19 10.58 -18.95
N LEU A 304 -16.49 11.71 -18.76
CA LEU A 304 -16.95 13.02 -19.24
C LEU A 304 -17.27 13.06 -20.73
N THR A 305 -16.69 12.19 -21.55
CA THR A 305 -16.98 12.15 -22.99
C THR A 305 -18.41 11.68 -23.30
N GLN A 306 -19.08 11.07 -22.32
CA GLN A 306 -20.46 10.59 -22.40
C GLN A 306 -21.47 11.55 -21.76
N VAL A 307 -21.00 12.58 -21.06
CA VAL A 307 -21.85 13.54 -20.34
C VAL A 307 -22.17 14.75 -21.22
N ASN A 308 -23.45 15.14 -21.28
CA ASN A 308 -23.89 16.33 -22.02
C ASN A 308 -24.19 17.48 -21.05
N LEU A 309 -23.15 18.13 -20.52
CA LEU A 309 -23.29 19.29 -19.63
C LEU A 309 -23.69 20.55 -20.40
N VAL A 310 -24.58 21.34 -19.82
CA VAL A 310 -24.99 22.65 -20.35
C VAL A 310 -24.67 23.77 -19.36
N ALA A 311 -24.47 24.98 -19.87
CA ALA A 311 -24.37 26.16 -19.00
C ALA A 311 -25.76 26.47 -18.40
N GLY A 312 -25.80 26.74 -17.11
CA GLY A 312 -27.01 26.92 -16.32
C GLY A 312 -27.46 25.64 -15.62
N GLU A 313 -28.77 25.43 -15.58
CA GLU A 313 -29.39 24.28 -14.89
C GLU A 313 -29.17 22.99 -15.68
N ASN A 314 -28.76 21.95 -14.97
CA ASN A 314 -28.58 20.58 -15.41
C ASN A 314 -29.42 19.67 -14.49
N ILE A 315 -29.71 18.46 -14.95
CA ILE A 315 -30.42 17.46 -14.15
C ILE A 315 -29.57 16.18 -14.02
N LEU A 316 -29.41 15.71 -12.79
CA LEU A 316 -29.00 14.35 -12.47
C LEU A 316 -30.28 13.55 -12.23
N ALA A 317 -30.56 12.59 -13.10
CA ALA A 317 -31.71 11.72 -12.98
C ALA A 317 -31.27 10.32 -12.58
N ILE A 318 -32.01 9.70 -11.66
CA ILE A 318 -31.69 8.38 -11.11
C ILE A 318 -32.88 7.44 -11.28
N HIS A 319 -32.60 6.23 -11.75
CA HIS A 319 -33.51 5.09 -11.72
C HIS A 319 -33.08 4.17 -10.57
N GLY A 320 -33.69 4.29 -9.40
CA GLY A 320 -33.43 3.42 -8.26
C GLY A 320 -34.29 2.15 -8.30
N LEU A 321 -33.74 1.03 -7.83
CA LEU A 321 -34.35 -0.30 -7.91
C LEU A 321 -34.30 -1.01 -6.56
N ASN A 322 -35.37 -1.75 -6.29
CA ASN A 322 -35.41 -2.88 -5.38
C ASN A 322 -35.52 -4.20 -6.16
N SER A 323 -35.08 -5.27 -5.51
CA SER A 323 -35.11 -6.65 -5.98
C SER A 323 -36.52 -7.24 -5.95
N SER A 324 -37.39 -6.74 -5.06
CA SER A 324 -38.76 -7.20 -4.86
C SER A 324 -39.66 -6.08 -4.31
N PRO A 325 -40.96 -6.03 -4.67
CA PRO A 325 -41.90 -5.11 -4.04
C PRO A 325 -41.99 -5.33 -2.53
N SER A 326 -41.67 -6.53 -2.04
CA SER A 326 -41.67 -6.84 -0.61
C SER A 326 -40.30 -6.71 0.04
N SER A 327 -39.32 -6.02 -0.57
CA SER A 327 -38.01 -5.77 0.06
C SER A 327 -38.20 -5.11 1.41
N SER A 328 -37.37 -5.45 2.39
CA SER A 328 -37.51 -4.90 3.73
C SER A 328 -37.09 -3.44 3.82
N ASP A 329 -36.39 -2.95 2.81
CA ASP A 329 -35.51 -1.80 2.80
C ASP A 329 -35.51 -1.14 1.40
N PHE A 330 -35.10 0.12 1.36
CA PHE A 330 -34.64 0.85 0.17
C PHE A 330 -33.75 2.01 0.65
N LEU A 331 -32.66 2.30 -0.06
CA LEU A 331 -31.86 3.49 0.13
C LEU A 331 -31.33 3.98 -1.22
N PHE A 332 -31.37 5.30 -1.42
CA PHE A 332 -30.56 5.99 -2.41
C PHE A 332 -30.18 7.38 -1.90
N ASP A 333 -28.87 7.62 -1.78
CA ASP A 333 -28.25 8.88 -1.41
C ASP A 333 -26.98 9.06 -2.24
N CYS A 334 -26.67 10.28 -2.68
CA CYS A 334 -25.53 10.51 -3.57
C CYS A 334 -24.89 11.90 -3.47
N GLU A 335 -23.64 11.95 -3.90
CA GLU A 335 -22.85 13.16 -4.03
C GLU A 335 -22.29 13.27 -5.46
N LEU A 336 -22.28 14.49 -6.01
CA LEU A 336 -21.66 14.79 -7.29
C LEU A 336 -20.74 16.00 -7.12
N MET A 337 -19.45 15.81 -7.34
CA MET A 337 -18.43 16.84 -7.26
C MET A 337 -17.82 17.07 -8.64
N ALA A 338 -17.54 18.33 -8.98
CA ALA A 338 -16.83 18.70 -10.19
C ALA A 338 -15.45 19.25 -9.87
N GLN A 339 -14.49 18.91 -10.72
CA GLN A 339 -13.25 19.66 -10.84
C GLN A 339 -13.42 20.68 -11.99
N VAL A 340 -13.17 21.95 -11.70
CA VAL A 340 -13.24 23.08 -12.64
C VAL A 340 -11.82 23.58 -13.01
N ARG A 341 -11.37 23.33 -14.25
CA ARG A 341 -10.11 23.81 -14.85
C ARG A 341 -9.62 25.13 -14.25
N GLY A 342 -8.41 25.11 -13.67
CA GLY A 342 -7.69 26.32 -13.31
C GLY A 342 -7.40 27.21 -14.52
N ASP A 343 -6.94 28.44 -14.30
CA ASP A 343 -6.66 29.41 -15.37
C ASP A 343 -5.44 29.03 -16.26
N GLY A 344 -4.82 27.88 -16.01
CA GLY A 344 -3.63 27.40 -16.70
C GLY A 344 -2.38 28.25 -16.42
N SER A 345 -2.41 29.09 -15.39
CA SER A 345 -1.23 29.79 -14.91
C SER A 345 -0.37 28.83 -14.08
N THR A 346 0.94 28.82 -14.34
CA THR A 346 1.89 28.17 -13.46
C THR A 346 2.06 29.01 -12.20
N GLN A 347 1.82 28.41 -11.04
CA GLN A 347 2.00 29.04 -9.73
C GLN A 347 2.79 28.12 -8.81
N LEU A 348 3.20 28.67 -7.67
CA LEU A 348 3.70 27.87 -6.58
C LEU A 348 2.51 27.19 -5.87
N ILE A 349 2.49 25.87 -5.87
CA ILE A 349 1.37 25.06 -5.39
C ILE A 349 1.85 23.90 -4.53
N TYR A 350 0.95 23.38 -3.70
CA TYR A 350 1.06 22.06 -3.08
C TYR A 350 0.57 21.00 -4.06
N MET A 351 1.39 19.98 -4.30
CA MET A 351 1.07 18.84 -5.17
C MET A 351 0.87 17.60 -4.29
N PRO A 352 -0.38 17.13 -4.10
CA PRO A 352 -0.67 15.93 -3.30
C PRO A 352 -0.05 14.65 -3.86
N THR A 353 0.28 14.65 -5.15
CA THR A 353 1.05 13.59 -5.81
C THR A 353 2.39 14.16 -6.26
N PRO A 354 3.47 13.93 -5.49
CA PRO A 354 4.80 14.39 -5.88
C PRO A 354 5.26 13.77 -7.20
N SER A 355 6.00 14.53 -7.99
CA SER A 355 6.35 14.21 -9.38
C SER A 355 7.87 14.18 -9.67
N PRO A 356 8.72 13.62 -8.79
CA PRO A 356 10.17 13.70 -8.98
C PRO A 356 10.61 13.03 -10.29
N GLY A 357 11.35 13.79 -11.10
CA GLY A 357 11.93 13.36 -12.36
C GLY A 357 10.96 13.37 -13.55
N ILE A 358 9.70 13.76 -13.37
CA ILE A 358 8.69 13.87 -14.44
C ILE A 358 8.08 15.28 -14.46
N ASP A 359 7.14 15.55 -15.36
CA ASP A 359 6.47 16.85 -15.39
C ASP A 359 5.55 17.02 -14.18
N ASN A 360 5.64 18.20 -13.55
CA ASN A 360 4.82 18.53 -12.39
C ASN A 360 3.33 18.47 -12.72
N GLY A 361 2.58 17.86 -11.81
CA GLY A 361 1.15 17.70 -11.91
C GLY A 361 0.38 18.96 -11.55
N GLU A 362 -0.93 18.79 -11.44
CA GLU A 362 -1.80 19.81 -10.90
C GLU A 362 -1.75 19.80 -9.35
N GLY A 363 -2.09 20.91 -8.70
CA GLY A 363 -2.29 20.96 -7.25
C GLY A 363 -2.86 22.29 -6.74
N VAL A 364 -2.98 22.46 -5.43
CA VAL A 364 -3.73 23.59 -4.84
C VAL A 364 -2.81 24.64 -4.22
N THR A 365 -3.25 25.88 -4.16
CA THR A 365 -2.49 26.98 -3.55
C THR A 365 -2.57 26.97 -2.02
N ASP A 366 -3.57 26.29 -1.45
CA ASP A 366 -3.75 26.11 -0.01
C ASP A 366 -4.41 24.75 0.28
N LEU A 367 -3.85 24.00 1.24
CA LEU A 367 -4.36 22.70 1.70
C LEU A 367 -5.15 22.82 3.02
N GLY A 368 -5.41 24.03 3.51
CA GLY A 368 -5.98 24.28 4.84
C GLY A 368 -4.90 24.17 5.92
N PRO A 369 -5.22 24.28 7.22
CA PRO A 369 -4.17 24.36 8.23
C PRO A 369 -3.21 23.15 8.23
N VAL A 370 -1.96 23.35 8.62
CA VAL A 370 -0.94 22.30 8.60
C VAL A 370 -0.88 21.61 9.94
N ILE A 371 -1.05 20.29 9.92
CA ILE A 371 -1.02 19.43 11.11
C ILE A 371 0.27 18.61 11.10
N ARG A 372 1.03 18.65 12.20
CA ARG A 372 2.31 17.92 12.39
C ARG A 372 2.48 17.40 13.78
N LYS A 373 3.53 16.57 13.97
CA LYS A 373 3.93 16.00 15.27
C LYS A 373 2.73 15.53 16.07
N VAL A 374 1.84 14.85 15.36
CA VAL A 374 0.70 14.19 15.98
C VAL A 374 1.27 13.16 16.96
N THR A 375 0.56 12.90 18.06
CA THR A 375 0.93 11.79 18.93
C THR A 375 0.80 10.47 18.16
N GLU A 376 1.94 9.87 17.83
CA GLU A 376 2.05 8.59 17.13
C GLU A 376 2.69 7.54 18.05
N ASN A 377 2.20 6.30 17.99
CA ASN A 377 2.75 5.16 18.75
C ASN A 377 3.03 5.46 20.23
N PRO A 378 2.08 6.05 20.99
CA PRO A 378 2.30 6.32 22.41
C PRO A 378 2.46 5.02 23.19
N GLU A 379 3.06 5.11 24.38
CA GLU A 379 3.13 3.97 25.29
C GLU A 379 1.72 3.38 25.49
N ARG A 380 1.63 2.05 25.40
CA ARG A 380 0.35 1.34 25.51
C ARG A 380 -0.31 1.67 26.84
N PRO A 381 -1.58 2.11 26.86
CA PRO A 381 -2.19 2.57 28.10
C PRO A 381 -2.48 1.40 29.04
N ASP A 382 -2.11 1.56 30.32
CA ASP A 382 -2.49 0.67 31.42
C ASP A 382 -3.81 1.14 32.02
N LEU A 383 -4.90 0.45 31.67
CA LEU A 383 -6.25 0.78 32.14
C LEU A 383 -6.43 0.63 33.67
N ALA A 384 -5.48 0.01 34.37
CA ALA A 384 -5.49 -0.04 35.83
C ALA A 384 -5.00 1.26 36.49
N THR A 385 -4.22 2.07 35.76
CA THR A 385 -3.56 3.28 36.29
C THR A 385 -3.89 4.55 35.51
N GLN A 386 -4.39 4.43 34.27
CA GLN A 386 -4.74 5.53 33.38
C GLN A 386 -6.23 5.50 33.02
N ASN A 387 -6.86 6.68 33.01
CA ASN A 387 -8.26 6.87 32.60
C ASN A 387 -8.40 7.68 31.29
N SER A 388 -7.31 8.29 30.82
CA SER A 388 -7.23 9.08 29.60
C SER A 388 -5.86 8.91 28.95
N LEU A 389 -5.79 9.24 27.66
CA LEU A 389 -4.58 9.33 26.86
C LEU A 389 -4.51 10.74 26.26
N THR A 390 -3.47 11.49 26.58
CA THR A 390 -3.28 12.83 26.00
C THR A 390 -2.80 12.70 24.57
N ILE A 391 -3.53 13.32 23.64
CA ILE A 391 -3.18 13.43 22.23
C ILE A 391 -2.85 14.88 21.93
N THR A 392 -1.71 15.09 21.28
CA THR A 392 -1.23 16.41 20.87
C THR A 392 -1.01 16.47 19.37
N ALA A 393 -1.11 17.66 18.79
CA ALA A 393 -0.68 17.95 17.43
C ALA A 393 -0.22 19.42 17.32
N GLU A 394 0.86 19.66 16.58
CA GLU A 394 1.23 21.01 16.17
C GLU A 394 0.37 21.43 14.98
N VAL A 395 -0.40 22.50 15.12
CA VAL A 395 -1.27 23.02 14.05
C VAL A 395 -0.96 24.49 13.77
N SER A 396 -0.72 24.79 12.50
CA SER A 396 -0.33 26.11 12.05
C SER A 396 -1.09 26.51 10.78
N ALA A 397 -1.37 27.80 10.62
CA ALA A 397 -1.96 28.33 9.39
C ALA A 397 -0.99 28.16 8.20
N SER A 398 -1.48 27.64 7.07
CA SER A 398 -0.81 27.65 5.76
C SER A 398 -1.10 28.94 4.99
N GLY A 399 -2.35 29.40 5.01
CA GLY A 399 -2.82 30.66 4.42
C GLY A 399 -3.64 31.45 5.43
N GLU A 400 -4.90 31.04 5.65
CA GLU A 400 -5.80 31.67 6.61
C GLU A 400 -5.66 31.11 8.03
N LYS A 401 -6.15 31.87 9.01
CA LYS A 401 -6.04 31.48 10.44
C LYS A 401 -6.76 30.16 10.71
N VAL A 402 -6.14 29.33 11.56
CA VAL A 402 -6.79 28.16 12.15
C VAL A 402 -8.04 28.61 12.92
N ALA A 403 -9.18 28.02 12.58
CA ALA A 403 -10.46 28.27 13.24
C ALA A 403 -10.77 27.19 14.28
N GLN A 404 -10.51 25.93 13.94
CA GLN A 404 -10.82 24.78 14.78
C GLN A 404 -9.84 23.63 14.52
N VAL A 405 -9.55 22.85 15.57
CA VAL A 405 -8.78 21.61 15.51
C VAL A 405 -9.56 20.55 16.26
N ASP A 406 -9.85 19.44 15.60
CA ASP A 406 -10.65 18.34 16.13
C ASP A 406 -9.84 17.04 16.14
N LEU A 407 -9.92 16.31 17.24
CA LEU A 407 -9.54 14.92 17.36
C LEU A 407 -10.74 14.05 16.96
N ILE A 408 -10.61 13.35 15.84
CA ILE A 408 -11.56 12.32 15.42
C ILE A 408 -11.03 10.97 15.89
N TYR A 409 -11.80 10.25 16.70
CA TYR A 409 -11.34 8.99 17.29
C TYR A 409 -12.41 7.92 17.31
N ARG A 410 -11.97 6.66 17.37
CA ARG A 410 -12.85 5.50 17.50
C ARG A 410 -12.19 4.35 18.25
N ARG A 411 -13.02 3.53 18.89
CA ARG A 411 -12.61 2.27 19.53
C ARG A 411 -12.78 1.14 18.52
N GLY A 412 -11.72 0.40 18.22
CA GLY A 412 -11.79 -0.65 17.21
C GLY A 412 -12.33 -0.11 15.88
N PHE A 413 -13.37 -0.76 15.35
CA PHE A 413 -14.11 -0.37 14.15
C PHE A 413 -15.50 0.21 14.45
N LEU A 414 -15.73 0.67 15.69
CA LEU A 414 -16.99 1.32 16.05
C LEU A 414 -17.07 2.74 15.44
N ALA A 415 -18.25 3.35 15.56
CA ALA A 415 -18.51 4.71 15.10
C ALA A 415 -17.51 5.74 15.63
N GLU A 416 -17.23 6.74 14.80
CA GLU A 416 -16.37 7.86 15.14
C GLU A 416 -16.99 8.76 16.20
N ASN A 417 -16.11 9.41 16.95
CA ASN A 417 -16.45 10.45 17.91
C ASN A 417 -15.51 11.62 17.68
N THR A 418 -16.02 12.83 17.88
CA THR A 418 -15.27 14.08 17.69
C THR A 418 -15.06 14.77 19.02
N MET A 419 -13.88 15.34 19.20
CA MET A 419 -13.49 16.14 20.35
C MET A 419 -12.66 17.34 19.87
N GLU A 420 -12.99 18.53 20.32
CA GLU A 420 -12.17 19.72 20.04
C GLU A 420 -10.83 19.62 20.80
N MET A 421 -9.73 19.93 20.13
CA MET A 421 -8.41 20.10 20.71
C MET A 421 -8.16 21.58 20.98
N LEU A 422 -7.50 21.90 22.09
CA LEU A 422 -7.31 23.29 22.54
C LEU A 422 -5.82 23.64 22.72
N ASP A 423 -5.50 24.91 22.49
CA ASP A 423 -4.19 25.56 22.71
C ASP A 423 -4.40 26.75 23.68
N ASP A 424 -4.82 26.44 24.91
CA ASP A 424 -5.32 27.38 25.92
C ASP A 424 -4.54 27.41 27.26
N GLY A 425 -3.54 26.54 27.40
CA GLY A 425 -2.70 26.34 28.57
C GLY A 425 -3.45 25.72 29.75
N ILE A 426 -4.53 24.98 29.49
CA ILE A 426 -5.36 24.35 30.52
C ILE A 426 -5.47 22.84 30.27
N GLY A 427 -5.36 22.08 31.37
CA GLY A 427 -5.66 20.64 31.34
C GLY A 427 -4.60 19.86 30.57
N ALA A 428 -5.00 19.33 29.41
CA ALA A 428 -4.14 18.56 28.51
C ALA A 428 -3.08 19.44 27.83
N ASP A 429 -3.37 20.73 27.67
CA ASP A 429 -2.44 21.68 27.07
C ASP A 429 -1.58 22.37 28.15
N GLU A 430 -0.26 22.31 27.99
CA GLU A 430 0.69 22.85 28.97
C GLU A 430 0.92 24.37 28.81
N LEU A 431 0.83 24.89 27.58
CA LEU A 431 1.24 26.25 27.25
C LEU A 431 0.28 26.91 26.24
N ALA A 432 -0.45 27.92 26.70
CA ALA A 432 -1.37 28.65 25.83
C ALA A 432 -0.65 29.37 24.68
N ARG A 433 -1.17 29.18 23.47
CA ARG A 433 -0.82 29.84 22.21
C ARG A 433 0.59 29.53 21.71
N ASP A 434 1.05 28.31 21.90
CA ASP A 434 2.32 27.87 21.33
C ASP A 434 2.15 27.10 19.99
N GLY A 435 0.91 26.88 19.56
CA GLY A 435 0.56 26.15 18.34
C GLY A 435 0.43 24.64 18.55
N VAL A 436 0.58 24.14 19.78
CA VAL A 436 0.33 22.75 20.15
C VAL A 436 -1.10 22.64 20.67
N TYR A 437 -1.93 21.93 19.92
CA TYR A 437 -3.29 21.63 20.32
C TYR A 437 -3.30 20.29 21.05
N SER A 438 -4.02 20.22 22.16
CA SER A 438 -4.05 19.03 23.02
C SER A 438 -5.46 18.63 23.41
N ALA A 439 -5.67 17.33 23.57
CA ALA A 439 -6.94 16.73 24.02
C ALA A 439 -6.69 15.48 24.88
N ASP A 440 -7.43 15.33 25.97
CA ASP A 440 -7.42 14.13 26.80
C ASP A 440 -8.47 13.13 26.31
N LEU A 441 -8.03 12.17 25.51
CA LEU A 441 -8.87 11.09 25.00
C LEU A 441 -9.27 10.13 26.13
N SER A 442 -10.56 10.07 26.44
CA SER A 442 -11.09 9.17 27.48
C SER A 442 -10.86 7.69 27.10
N LEU A 443 -10.31 6.92 28.04
CA LEU A 443 -10.16 5.46 27.91
C LEU A 443 -11.36 4.70 28.51
N ALA A 444 -12.40 5.42 28.93
CA ALA A 444 -13.57 4.82 29.54
C ALA A 444 -14.24 3.81 28.58
N GLY A 445 -14.41 2.59 29.07
CA GLY A 445 -15.06 1.51 28.31
C GLY A 445 -14.14 0.78 27.33
N LEU A 446 -12.87 1.17 27.17
CA LEU A 446 -11.85 0.36 26.49
C LEU A 446 -11.52 -0.88 27.36
N GLN A 447 -11.31 -2.03 26.75
CA GLN A 447 -10.88 -3.25 27.44
C GLN A 447 -9.40 -3.55 27.23
N ASN A 448 -8.82 -4.38 28.10
CA ASN A 448 -7.43 -4.84 27.96
C ASN A 448 -7.21 -5.51 26.58
N GLY A 449 -6.19 -5.06 25.85
CA GLY A 449 -5.89 -5.56 24.51
C GLY A 449 -6.79 -5.01 23.39
N GLU A 450 -7.75 -4.13 23.67
CA GLU A 450 -8.51 -3.45 22.61
C GLU A 450 -7.73 -2.27 22.03
N MET A 451 -7.94 -2.02 20.73
CA MET A 451 -7.36 -0.87 20.05
C MET A 451 -8.24 0.37 20.16
N ILE A 452 -7.58 1.52 20.22
CA ILE A 452 -8.17 2.85 20.05
C ILE A 452 -7.35 3.59 19.01
N ARG A 453 -8.02 4.29 18.10
CA ARG A 453 -7.37 4.95 16.95
C ARG A 453 -7.97 6.32 16.68
N TRP A 454 -7.18 7.21 16.10
CA TRP A 454 -7.53 8.61 15.92
C TRP A 454 -6.84 9.24 14.70
N ARG A 455 -7.44 10.33 14.21
CA ARG A 455 -6.85 11.28 13.28
C ARG A 455 -7.13 12.69 13.77
N ILE A 456 -6.35 13.64 13.30
CA ILE A 456 -6.57 15.06 13.55
C ILE A 456 -7.19 15.66 12.30
N GLU A 457 -8.24 16.45 12.48
CA GLU A 457 -8.81 17.30 11.44
C GLU A 457 -8.64 18.76 11.88
N SER A 458 -8.29 19.64 10.96
CA SER A 458 -8.19 21.06 11.25
C SER A 458 -8.88 21.88 10.17
N ARG A 459 -9.45 23.03 10.56
CA ARG A 459 -10.22 23.90 9.67
C ARG A 459 -9.76 25.34 9.82
N ASP A 460 -9.65 26.06 8.71
CA ASP A 460 -9.40 27.50 8.72
C ASP A 460 -10.68 28.35 8.83
N ILE A 461 -10.54 29.68 8.91
CA ILE A 461 -11.68 30.61 9.01
C ILE A 461 -12.56 30.68 7.73
N ASN A 462 -12.09 30.16 6.61
CA ASN A 462 -12.85 30.07 5.36
C ASN A 462 -13.52 28.70 5.17
N GLY A 463 -13.27 27.75 6.08
CA GLY A 463 -13.87 26.43 6.08
C GLY A 463 -13.04 25.36 5.39
N LEU A 464 -11.84 25.67 4.89
CA LEU A 464 -10.94 24.69 4.26
C LEU A 464 -10.35 23.76 5.32
N THR A 465 -10.41 22.46 5.06
CA THR A 465 -10.00 21.41 6.01
C THR A 465 -8.75 20.67 5.58
N SER A 466 -8.02 20.17 6.55
CA SER A 466 -6.90 19.24 6.38
C SER A 466 -6.98 18.13 7.42
N THR A 467 -6.35 16.99 7.13
CA THR A 467 -6.31 15.84 8.03
C THR A 467 -4.89 15.31 8.21
N ASN A 468 -4.64 14.67 9.35
CA ASN A 468 -3.40 13.92 9.60
C ASN A 468 -3.71 12.66 10.45
N PRO A 469 -3.44 11.44 9.95
CA PRO A 469 -2.71 11.11 8.72
C PRO A 469 -3.40 11.57 7.43
N PHE A 470 -2.60 11.73 6.37
CA PHE A 470 -3.11 11.99 5.03
C PHE A 470 -3.69 10.69 4.45
N PHE A 471 -4.94 10.75 3.97
CA PHE A 471 -5.67 9.60 3.45
C PHE A 471 -6.10 9.83 1.99
N PHE A 472 -5.14 10.22 1.13
CA PHE A 472 -5.41 10.48 -0.29
C PHE A 472 -5.53 9.20 -1.14
N ASP A 473 -4.88 8.11 -0.73
CA ASP A 473 -5.03 6.79 -1.33
C ASP A 473 -5.70 5.86 -0.32
N GLU A 474 -7.01 5.70 -0.44
CA GLU A 474 -7.81 4.84 0.45
C GLU A 474 -7.31 3.39 0.49
N LEU A 475 -6.57 2.96 -0.54
CA LEU A 475 -6.03 1.62 -0.65
C LEU A 475 -4.60 1.49 -0.13
N ASN A 476 -3.84 2.58 -0.01
CA ASN A 476 -2.41 2.50 0.33
C ASN A 476 -1.95 3.55 1.35
N SER A 477 -2.86 4.24 2.04
CA SER A 477 -2.53 5.20 3.09
C SER A 477 -3.19 4.82 4.42
N PRO A 478 -2.55 5.09 5.58
CA PRO A 478 -3.21 4.97 6.87
C PRO A 478 -4.28 6.06 7.00
N GLU A 479 -5.42 5.73 7.60
CA GLU A 479 -6.46 6.72 7.90
C GLU A 479 -6.35 7.22 9.35
N TYR A 480 -5.80 6.38 10.24
CA TYR A 480 -5.66 6.68 11.66
C TYR A 480 -4.26 6.34 12.19
N TYR A 481 -3.83 7.13 13.17
CA TYR A 481 -2.88 6.68 14.19
C TYR A 481 -3.60 5.84 15.25
N GLY A 482 -2.86 5.12 16.09
CA GLY A 482 -3.51 4.33 17.13
C GLY A 482 -2.57 3.70 18.15
N THR A 483 -3.19 3.09 19.16
CA THR A 483 -2.51 2.24 20.14
C THR A 483 -3.45 1.14 20.64
N VAL A 484 -2.91 0.24 21.46
CA VAL A 484 -3.66 -0.88 22.04
C VAL A 484 -3.47 -0.87 23.55
N ALA A 485 -4.57 -0.96 24.30
CA ALA A 485 -4.52 -1.08 25.75
C ALA A 485 -3.66 -2.27 26.18
N LEU A 486 -2.89 -2.10 27.26
CA LEU A 486 -2.07 -3.19 27.81
C LEU A 486 -2.96 -4.38 28.19
N ASN A 487 -2.53 -5.56 27.79
CA ASN A 487 -3.15 -6.81 28.20
C ASN A 487 -2.24 -7.53 29.21
N PRO A 488 -2.47 -7.38 30.53
CA PRO A 488 -1.65 -8.03 31.54
C PRO A 488 -1.77 -9.57 31.52
N GLY A 489 -2.77 -10.12 30.83
CA GLY A 489 -2.91 -11.56 30.62
C GLY A 489 -2.13 -12.10 29.41
N LEU A 490 -1.47 -11.23 28.65
CA LEU A 490 -0.66 -11.62 27.50
C LEU A 490 0.75 -11.98 27.97
N GLU A 491 0.98 -13.29 28.12
CA GLU A 491 2.30 -13.88 28.36
C GLU A 491 2.67 -14.76 27.16
N SER A 492 3.81 -14.48 26.53
CA SER A 492 4.36 -15.26 25.43
C SER A 492 5.88 -15.08 25.36
N ASN A 493 6.59 -16.16 25.02
CA ASN A 493 8.02 -16.10 24.66
C ASN A 493 8.21 -15.87 23.15
N LEU A 494 7.12 -15.86 22.38
CA LEU A 494 7.14 -15.57 20.96
C LEU A 494 6.89 -14.07 20.73
N PRO A 495 7.43 -13.50 19.64
CA PRO A 495 6.98 -12.22 19.13
C PRO A 495 5.46 -12.24 18.90
N VAL A 496 4.80 -11.16 19.29
CA VAL A 496 3.34 -11.05 19.27
C VAL A 496 2.91 -10.15 18.12
N LEU A 497 2.02 -10.66 17.27
CA LEU A 497 1.30 -9.91 16.26
C LEU A 497 -0.15 -9.75 16.73
N GLU A 498 -0.53 -8.55 17.14
CA GLU A 498 -1.92 -8.20 17.43
C GLU A 498 -2.54 -7.63 16.15
N TRP A 499 -3.51 -8.30 15.54
CA TRP A 499 -4.26 -7.75 14.40
C TRP A 499 -5.74 -7.56 14.75
N PHE A 500 -6.32 -6.52 14.19
CA PHE A 500 -7.69 -6.11 14.43
C PHE A 500 -8.43 -6.07 13.10
N ILE A 501 -9.57 -6.74 13.07
CA ILE A 501 -10.38 -6.92 11.87
C ILE A 501 -11.85 -6.84 12.24
N GLU A 502 -12.61 -6.03 11.50
CA GLU A 502 -14.04 -5.85 11.74
C GLU A 502 -14.82 -7.16 11.50
N ASN A 503 -14.63 -7.76 10.32
CA ASN A 503 -15.21 -9.05 9.97
C ASN A 503 -14.10 -10.08 9.64
N PRO A 504 -13.76 -10.98 10.59
CA PRO A 504 -12.76 -12.03 10.36
C PRO A 504 -13.02 -12.91 9.13
N SER A 505 -14.27 -13.02 8.69
CA SER A 505 -14.62 -13.83 7.51
C SER A 505 -14.11 -13.20 6.21
N SER A 506 -13.98 -11.88 6.14
CA SER A 506 -13.53 -11.16 4.94
C SER A 506 -12.06 -11.45 4.60
N ALA A 507 -11.22 -11.76 5.61
CA ALA A 507 -9.85 -12.21 5.39
C ALA A 507 -9.74 -13.66 4.84
N ASN A 508 -10.82 -14.45 4.87
CA ASN A 508 -10.79 -15.87 4.48
C ASN A 508 -11.03 -16.12 2.98
N ASN A 509 -10.97 -15.08 2.16
CA ASN A 509 -11.13 -15.15 0.71
C ASN A 509 -9.97 -14.39 -0.01
N ARG A 510 -9.97 -14.43 -1.35
CA ARG A 510 -8.92 -13.81 -2.18
C ARG A 510 -9.10 -12.30 -2.39
N THR A 511 -10.29 -11.76 -2.20
CA THR A 511 -10.54 -10.31 -2.29
C THR A 511 -10.03 -9.58 -1.06
N GLY A 512 -9.97 -10.26 0.09
CA GLY A 512 -9.35 -9.74 1.31
C GLY A 512 -10.17 -8.65 2.00
N THR A 513 -9.51 -7.93 2.90
CA THR A 513 -10.06 -6.79 3.64
C THR A 513 -8.94 -5.96 4.26
N ARG A 514 -9.29 -4.87 4.95
CA ARG A 514 -8.37 -3.99 5.67
C ARG A 514 -8.35 -4.34 7.15
N VAL A 515 -7.17 -4.28 7.74
CA VAL A 515 -6.92 -4.58 9.15
C VAL A 515 -6.02 -3.52 9.76
N ALA A 516 -6.05 -3.41 11.09
CA ALA A 516 -5.01 -2.71 11.83
C ALA A 516 -4.10 -3.73 12.50
N VAL A 517 -2.83 -3.40 12.70
CA VAL A 517 -1.81 -4.27 13.28
C VAL A 517 -1.03 -3.51 14.35
N MET A 518 -0.76 -4.16 15.47
CA MET A 518 0.16 -3.69 16.50
C MET A 518 1.29 -4.71 16.66
N HIS A 519 2.52 -4.25 16.53
CA HIS A 519 3.71 -5.08 16.68
C HIS A 519 4.88 -4.26 17.23
N LEU A 520 5.55 -4.77 18.28
CA LEU A 520 6.70 -4.10 18.92
C LEU A 520 6.46 -2.63 19.31
N GLY A 521 5.22 -2.29 19.69
CA GLY A 521 4.82 -0.94 20.06
C GLY A 521 4.51 -0.01 18.88
N GLU A 522 4.62 -0.50 17.65
CA GLU A 522 4.27 0.23 16.44
C GLU A 522 2.88 -0.20 15.93
N PHE A 523 2.02 0.79 15.70
CA PHE A 523 0.67 0.63 15.16
C PHE A 523 0.68 0.88 13.65
N TYR A 524 0.00 0.02 12.91
CA TYR A 524 -0.18 0.10 11.47
C TYR A 524 -1.67 0.07 11.17
N ASP A 525 -2.20 1.08 10.50
CA ASP A 525 -3.60 1.15 10.08
C ASP A 525 -3.74 0.81 8.59
N ASN A 526 -4.95 0.46 8.17
CA ASN A 526 -5.32 0.20 6.79
C ASN A 526 -4.47 -0.86 6.03
N VAL A 527 -3.88 -1.81 6.75
CA VAL A 527 -3.07 -2.90 6.19
C VAL A 527 -3.97 -3.85 5.41
N TYR A 528 -3.60 -4.19 4.17
CA TYR A 528 -4.37 -5.15 3.38
C TYR A 528 -4.08 -6.58 3.82
N CYS A 529 -5.13 -7.37 4.04
CA CYS A 529 -5.03 -8.75 4.47
C CYS A 529 -5.94 -9.67 3.66
N ARG A 530 -5.41 -10.83 3.24
CA ARG A 530 -6.20 -11.87 2.55
C ARG A 530 -5.70 -13.29 2.80
N ILE A 531 -6.52 -14.28 2.45
CA ILE A 531 -6.11 -15.68 2.51
C ILE A 531 -4.99 -15.97 1.50
N ARG A 532 -4.05 -16.83 1.90
CA ARG A 532 -2.96 -17.31 1.04
C ARG A 532 -2.86 -18.84 1.00
N GLY A 533 -1.99 -19.32 0.11
CA GLY A 533 -1.74 -20.75 -0.10
C GLY A 533 -2.66 -21.38 -1.14
N GLY A 534 -2.20 -22.43 -1.82
CA GLY A 534 -2.98 -23.19 -2.79
C GLY A 534 -3.77 -24.31 -2.12
N SER A 535 -3.07 -25.41 -1.79
CA SER A 535 -3.62 -26.54 -1.04
C SER A 535 -3.97 -26.20 0.42
N SER A 536 -3.19 -25.32 1.05
CA SER A 536 -3.37 -24.94 2.45
C SER A 536 -4.56 -24.00 2.71
N ALA A 537 -5.10 -23.33 1.69
CA ALA A 537 -6.27 -22.46 1.83
C ALA A 537 -7.53 -23.22 2.30
N GLY A 538 -7.59 -24.53 2.06
CA GLY A 538 -8.70 -25.39 2.51
C GLY A 538 -8.62 -25.82 3.99
N LEU A 539 -7.49 -25.67 4.67
CA LEU A 539 -7.27 -26.19 6.02
C LEU A 539 -8.12 -25.48 7.08
N SER A 540 -8.44 -26.12 8.20
CA SER A 540 -9.26 -25.47 9.25
C SER A 540 -8.59 -24.21 9.81
N LYS A 541 -7.28 -24.26 10.01
CA LYS A 541 -6.44 -23.12 10.43
C LYS A 541 -5.75 -22.55 9.19
N LYS A 542 -6.12 -21.33 8.81
CA LYS A 542 -5.72 -20.69 7.54
C LYS A 542 -4.37 -19.98 7.62
N SER A 543 -3.80 -19.73 6.45
CA SER A 543 -2.65 -18.83 6.25
C SER A 543 -3.12 -17.50 5.66
N TYR A 544 -2.45 -16.42 6.03
CA TYR A 544 -2.78 -15.06 5.58
C TYR A 544 -1.58 -14.37 4.95
N LYS A 545 -1.83 -13.44 4.02
CA LYS A 545 -0.85 -12.49 3.51
C LYS A 545 -1.24 -11.10 3.98
N PHE A 546 -0.23 -10.33 4.39
CA PHE A 546 -0.35 -8.92 4.76
C PHE A 546 0.47 -8.09 3.78
N ASP A 547 -0.13 -7.00 3.29
CA ASP A 547 0.48 -5.97 2.45
C ASP A 547 0.33 -4.63 3.19
N PHE A 548 1.46 -4.03 3.57
CA PHE A 548 1.53 -2.78 4.33
C PHE A 548 1.56 -1.57 3.39
N ASN A 549 1.12 -0.43 3.91
CA ASN A 549 1.13 0.82 3.17
C ASN A 549 2.57 1.21 2.78
N PRO A 550 2.79 1.78 1.58
CA PRO A 550 4.05 2.42 1.22
C PRO A 550 4.54 3.37 2.33
N GLY A 551 5.85 3.39 2.57
CA GLY A 551 6.48 4.18 3.65
C GLY A 551 6.28 3.64 5.07
N HIS A 552 5.22 2.88 5.31
CA HIS A 552 4.91 2.33 6.63
C HIS A 552 5.02 0.80 6.68
N HIS A 553 6.14 0.30 6.17
CA HIS A 553 6.43 -1.13 6.11
C HIS A 553 6.62 -1.77 7.48
N PHE A 554 6.31 -3.06 7.57
CA PHE A 554 6.35 -3.86 8.79
C PHE A 554 7.77 -3.98 9.35
N ARG A 555 7.90 -3.71 10.65
CA ARG A 555 9.14 -3.91 11.40
C ARG A 555 9.30 -5.36 11.84
N THR A 556 10.32 -6.07 11.35
CA THR A 556 10.66 -7.41 11.87
C THR A 556 11.41 -7.31 13.21
N VAL A 557 11.49 -8.43 13.93
CA VAL A 557 12.11 -8.50 15.27
C VAL A 557 13.60 -8.24 15.20
N ASP A 558 14.29 -8.86 14.25
CA ASP A 558 15.74 -8.78 14.14
C ASP A 558 16.21 -7.59 13.30
N GLN A 559 15.29 -6.94 12.54
CA GLN A 559 15.56 -5.82 11.62
C GLN A 559 16.87 -6.01 10.83
N LEU A 560 17.10 -7.23 10.32
CA LEU A 560 18.33 -7.58 9.64
C LEU A 560 18.55 -6.61 8.47
N GLY A 561 19.70 -5.94 8.45
CA GLY A 561 20.05 -4.94 7.42
C GLY A 561 19.23 -3.64 7.47
N GLY A 562 18.42 -3.40 8.50
CA GLY A 562 17.57 -2.21 8.61
C GLY A 562 16.38 -2.20 7.66
N VAL A 563 16.16 -3.28 6.90
CA VAL A 563 15.11 -3.37 5.89
C VAL A 563 13.79 -3.78 6.53
N ARG A 564 12.73 -3.02 6.27
CA ARG A 564 11.35 -3.31 6.71
C ARG A 564 10.58 -4.07 5.62
N ALA A 565 9.68 -4.97 6.00
CA ALA A 565 8.93 -5.80 5.07
C ALA A 565 7.68 -5.05 4.54
N GLU A 566 7.60 -4.85 3.22
CA GLU A 566 6.39 -4.35 2.56
C GLU A 566 5.24 -5.37 2.69
N GLU A 567 5.59 -6.64 2.50
CA GLU A 567 4.63 -7.72 2.56
C GLU A 567 5.22 -8.94 3.27
N PHE A 568 4.38 -9.66 4.00
CA PHE A 568 4.77 -10.93 4.58
C PHE A 568 3.65 -11.96 4.55
N ASN A 569 4.06 -13.21 4.72
CA ASN A 569 3.14 -14.33 4.81
C ASN A 569 3.10 -14.85 6.24
N LEU A 570 1.90 -15.03 6.76
CA LEU A 570 1.65 -15.67 8.04
C LEU A 570 1.13 -17.08 7.76
N ASN A 571 2.04 -18.05 7.81
CA ASN A 571 1.76 -19.43 7.44
C ASN A 571 1.19 -20.23 8.61
N THR A 572 0.10 -20.94 8.35
CA THR A 572 -0.45 -21.91 9.28
C THR A 572 0.55 -23.02 9.58
N THR A 573 0.70 -23.34 10.86
CA THR A 573 1.45 -24.51 11.32
C THR A 573 0.58 -25.77 11.39
N TRP A 574 -0.66 -25.72 10.87
CA TRP A 574 -1.64 -26.80 11.03
C TRP A 574 -1.11 -28.17 10.62
N THR A 575 -0.43 -28.25 9.48
CA THR A 575 0.13 -29.51 8.93
C THR A 575 1.46 -29.88 9.56
N ASP A 576 2.11 -28.95 10.25
CA ASP A 576 3.36 -29.18 10.98
C ASP A 576 3.08 -29.26 12.48
N LYS A 577 2.88 -30.49 12.98
CA LYS A 577 2.65 -30.73 14.41
C LYS A 577 3.82 -30.31 15.30
N ALA A 578 5.01 -30.13 14.73
CA ALA A 578 6.20 -29.64 15.43
C ALA A 578 6.33 -28.12 15.36
N TYR A 579 5.54 -27.43 14.52
CA TYR A 579 5.61 -25.98 14.24
C TYR A 579 6.91 -25.49 13.58
N VAL A 580 8.02 -26.19 13.78
CA VAL A 580 9.39 -25.70 13.55
C VAL A 580 9.97 -26.02 12.17
N ARG A 581 9.34 -26.87 11.34
CA ARG A 581 9.97 -27.37 10.09
C ARG A 581 10.32 -26.25 9.12
N GLN A 582 9.38 -25.33 8.91
CA GLN A 582 9.55 -24.21 8.00
C GLN A 582 10.64 -23.23 8.47
N PRO A 583 10.59 -22.66 9.70
CA PRO A 583 11.63 -21.75 10.18
C PRO A 583 13.00 -22.43 10.26
N LEU A 584 13.08 -23.66 10.78
CA LEU A 584 14.33 -24.42 10.84
C LEU A 584 14.93 -24.65 9.45
N SER A 585 14.09 -24.91 8.44
CA SER A 585 14.60 -25.11 7.07
C SER A 585 15.22 -23.84 6.50
N TYR A 586 14.58 -22.69 6.68
CA TYR A 586 15.16 -21.41 6.23
C TYR A 586 16.46 -21.07 6.95
N GLU A 587 16.53 -21.30 8.27
CA GLU A 587 17.79 -21.16 9.04
C GLU A 587 18.91 -22.05 8.47
N ILE A 588 18.61 -23.30 8.09
CA ILE A 588 19.62 -24.20 7.49
C ILE A 588 20.06 -23.74 6.10
N TYR A 589 19.16 -23.18 5.28
CA TYR A 589 19.56 -22.56 4.01
C TYR A 589 20.52 -21.38 4.24
N ASP A 590 20.21 -20.52 5.21
CA ASP A 590 21.04 -19.37 5.53
C ASP A 590 22.42 -19.78 6.09
N MET A 591 22.45 -20.72 7.06
CA MET A 591 23.69 -21.30 7.59
C MET A 591 24.53 -21.99 6.50
N ALA A 592 23.90 -22.57 5.49
CA ALA A 592 24.59 -23.14 4.35
C ALA A 592 25.20 -22.07 3.43
N GLY A 593 24.81 -20.80 3.55
CA GLY A 593 25.22 -19.69 2.70
C GLY A 593 24.36 -19.58 1.44
N SER A 594 23.10 -20.01 1.51
CA SER A 594 22.07 -19.85 0.47
C SER A 594 20.96 -18.97 1.03
N PRO A 595 20.85 -17.70 0.63
CA PRO A 595 19.89 -16.77 1.23
C PRO A 595 18.46 -17.31 1.24
N GLY A 596 17.88 -17.40 2.43
CA GLY A 596 16.50 -17.83 2.66
C GLY A 596 15.64 -16.68 3.17
N SER A 597 14.32 -16.83 3.12
CA SER A 597 13.41 -15.88 3.77
C SER A 597 13.64 -15.86 5.28
N GLU A 598 13.56 -14.69 5.90
CA GLU A 598 13.41 -14.62 7.36
C GLU A 598 12.11 -15.32 7.75
N CYS A 599 12.21 -16.29 8.67
CA CYS A 599 11.08 -17.10 9.08
C CYS A 599 11.17 -17.47 10.56
N PHE A 600 10.19 -17.06 11.34
CA PHE A 600 10.12 -17.32 12.77
C PHE A 600 8.67 -17.51 13.21
N LEU A 601 8.50 -18.08 14.40
CA LEU A 601 7.18 -18.33 14.97
C LEU A 601 6.68 -17.10 15.70
N MET A 602 5.42 -16.74 15.46
CA MET A 602 4.73 -15.66 16.14
C MET A 602 3.51 -16.19 16.86
N ARG A 603 3.25 -15.60 18.03
CA ARG A 603 1.91 -15.61 18.60
C ARG A 603 1.07 -14.56 17.87
N VAL A 604 -0.13 -14.94 17.49
CA VAL A 604 -1.09 -14.08 16.81
C VAL A 604 -2.32 -13.94 17.69
N ASP A 605 -2.67 -12.71 18.04
CA ASP A 605 -3.91 -12.38 18.73
C ASP A 605 -4.84 -11.61 17.75
N GLN A 606 -6.06 -12.10 17.55
CA GLN A 606 -7.10 -11.48 16.70
C GLN A 606 -8.16 -10.86 17.60
N ASN A 607 -8.41 -9.56 17.44
CA ASN A 607 -9.42 -8.83 18.21
C ASN A 607 -9.27 -9.11 19.73
N SER A 608 -8.07 -8.84 20.25
CA SER A 608 -7.70 -8.98 21.68
C SER A 608 -7.69 -10.42 22.23
N GLN A 609 -7.87 -11.44 21.38
CA GLN A 609 -7.94 -12.85 21.80
C GLN A 609 -6.89 -13.69 21.09
N PHE A 610 -6.33 -14.68 21.78
CA PHE A 610 -5.43 -15.65 21.17
C PHE A 610 -6.06 -16.27 19.91
N PHE A 611 -5.37 -16.15 18.79
CA PHE A 611 -5.82 -16.65 17.49
C PHE A 611 -5.00 -17.84 17.03
N SER A 612 -3.68 -17.73 16.96
CA SER A 612 -2.84 -18.84 16.49
C SER A 612 -1.38 -18.69 16.91
N VAL A 613 -0.64 -19.79 16.85
CA VAL A 613 0.79 -19.76 16.56
C VAL A 613 0.97 -19.94 15.07
N ALA A 614 1.67 -19.03 14.40
CA ALA A 614 1.89 -19.09 12.96
C ALA A 614 3.35 -18.75 12.62
N ALA A 615 3.82 -19.21 11.46
CA ALA A 615 5.15 -18.87 10.98
C ALA A 615 5.07 -17.58 10.16
N TYR A 616 5.69 -16.51 10.65
CA TYR A 616 6.05 -15.36 9.82
C TYR A 616 7.01 -15.85 8.73
N THR A 617 6.82 -15.41 7.50
CA THR A 617 7.70 -15.71 6.37
C THR A 617 7.81 -14.49 5.49
N GLU A 618 8.98 -13.89 5.49
CA GLU A 618 9.35 -12.79 4.61
C GLU A 618 9.16 -13.18 3.15
N GLN A 619 8.65 -12.25 2.34
CA GLN A 619 8.51 -12.45 0.92
C GLN A 619 9.87 -12.39 0.20
N VAL A 620 10.06 -13.27 -0.77
CA VAL A 620 11.19 -13.14 -1.72
C VAL A 620 10.87 -12.05 -2.74
N ASP A 621 11.44 -10.87 -2.50
CA ASP A 621 11.33 -9.65 -3.33
C ASP A 621 12.66 -8.86 -3.32
N LYS A 622 12.67 -7.62 -3.81
CA LYS A 622 13.85 -6.75 -3.77
C LYS A 622 14.39 -6.48 -2.37
N ARG A 623 13.55 -6.51 -1.33
CA ARG A 623 13.95 -6.20 0.05
C ARG A 623 14.73 -7.35 0.66
N LEU A 624 14.33 -8.60 0.39
CA LEU A 624 15.15 -9.76 0.74
C LEU A 624 16.54 -9.64 0.08
N LEU A 625 16.60 -9.28 -1.21
CA LEU A 625 17.88 -9.10 -1.89
C LEU A 625 18.72 -8.00 -1.22
N ARG A 626 18.11 -6.84 -0.90
CA ARG A 626 18.77 -5.71 -0.25
C ARG A 626 19.34 -6.07 1.13
N ARG A 627 18.61 -6.87 1.92
CA ARG A 627 19.09 -7.39 3.21
C ARG A 627 20.37 -8.21 3.04
N GLU A 628 20.43 -8.98 1.97
CA GLU A 628 21.56 -9.83 1.67
C GLU A 628 22.68 -9.03 1.01
N SER A 629 23.65 -8.58 1.81
CA SER A 629 24.78 -7.72 1.38
C SER A 629 25.64 -8.25 0.21
N ARG A 630 25.34 -9.44 -0.32
CA ARG A 630 26.02 -10.12 -1.43
C ARG A 630 25.11 -10.35 -2.63
N LEU A 631 23.91 -9.79 -2.63
CA LEU A 631 22.96 -9.80 -3.74
C LEU A 631 22.65 -8.35 -4.11
N ASP A 632 22.69 -8.06 -5.40
CA ASP A 632 22.20 -6.81 -5.98
C ASP A 632 20.66 -6.85 -6.02
N ASP A 633 20.01 -5.87 -5.39
CA ASP A 633 18.55 -5.79 -5.32
C ASP A 633 17.88 -5.34 -6.63
N ASP A 634 18.67 -4.79 -7.55
CA ASP A 634 18.28 -4.53 -8.95
C ASP A 634 18.48 -5.74 -9.87
N GLY A 635 18.94 -6.88 -9.34
CA GLY A 635 19.05 -8.14 -10.06
C GLY A 635 17.69 -8.68 -10.56
N ALA A 636 17.71 -9.45 -11.64
CA ALA A 636 16.49 -10.05 -12.18
C ALA A 636 16.03 -11.22 -11.30
N LEU A 637 14.79 -11.16 -10.82
CA LEU A 637 14.23 -12.14 -9.88
C LEU A 637 12.96 -12.78 -10.48
N TYR A 638 12.91 -14.11 -10.48
CA TYR A 638 11.84 -14.89 -11.08
C TYR A 638 11.28 -15.92 -10.11
N LYS A 639 9.97 -15.88 -9.87
CA LYS A 639 9.27 -16.99 -9.22
C LYS A 639 8.97 -18.08 -10.24
N MET A 640 9.40 -19.30 -9.96
CA MET A 640 9.30 -20.42 -10.89
C MET A 640 8.12 -21.33 -10.54
N PHE A 641 7.32 -21.67 -11.55
CA PHE A 641 6.23 -22.66 -11.51
C PHE A 641 6.43 -23.77 -12.55
N ASN A 642 7.65 -23.92 -13.04
CA ASN A 642 8.07 -25.01 -13.91
C ASN A 642 9.42 -25.59 -13.43
N ALA A 643 9.80 -26.74 -13.98
CA ALA A 643 11.02 -27.47 -13.62
C ALA A 643 12.31 -26.94 -14.30
N GLY A 644 12.45 -25.63 -14.43
CA GLY A 644 13.51 -25.00 -15.21
C GLY A 644 13.42 -25.34 -16.70
N THR A 645 12.19 -25.46 -17.22
CA THR A 645 11.94 -25.94 -18.58
C THR A 645 11.60 -24.87 -19.60
N SER A 646 11.15 -23.71 -19.13
CA SER A 646 10.76 -22.54 -19.94
C SER A 646 11.11 -21.25 -19.21
N GLY A 647 11.50 -20.21 -19.97
CA GLY A 647 11.65 -18.85 -19.45
C GLY A 647 10.40 -17.97 -19.58
N THR A 648 9.33 -18.47 -20.22
CA THR A 648 8.12 -17.70 -20.52
C THR A 648 6.83 -18.35 -20.03
N SER A 649 6.79 -19.67 -19.86
CA SER A 649 5.61 -20.40 -19.37
C SER A 649 5.81 -20.88 -17.94
N GLY A 650 4.87 -20.58 -17.05
CA GLY A 650 4.99 -20.94 -15.63
C GLY A 650 6.12 -20.18 -14.93
N VAL A 651 6.26 -18.89 -15.22
CA VAL A 651 7.26 -18.00 -14.64
C VAL A 651 6.57 -16.67 -14.32
N GLU A 652 6.91 -16.08 -13.19
CA GLU A 652 6.48 -14.73 -12.81
C GLU A 652 7.73 -13.89 -12.48
N LYS A 653 7.98 -12.85 -13.27
CA LYS A 653 9.09 -11.90 -13.03
C LYS A 653 8.71 -10.95 -11.89
N LYS A 654 9.55 -10.86 -10.87
CA LYS A 654 9.29 -10.13 -9.62
C LYS A 654 9.97 -8.77 -9.57
N ASN A 655 11.21 -8.69 -10.06
CA ASN A 655 11.98 -7.45 -10.21
C ASN A 655 12.21 -7.16 -11.70
N ARG A 656 12.44 -5.88 -12.05
CA ARG A 656 12.65 -5.43 -13.44
C ARG A 656 11.51 -5.85 -14.39
N ARG A 657 10.26 -5.71 -13.92
CA ARG A 657 9.05 -6.20 -14.63
C ARG A 657 8.81 -5.52 -15.98
N PHE A 658 9.48 -4.40 -16.25
CA PHE A 658 9.44 -3.67 -17.51
C PHE A 658 10.27 -4.33 -18.63
N GLU A 659 11.16 -5.27 -18.31
CA GLU A 659 12.00 -5.96 -19.28
C GLU A 659 11.40 -7.32 -19.69
N SER A 660 11.79 -7.83 -20.86
CA SER A 660 11.44 -9.18 -21.29
C SER A 660 12.14 -10.28 -20.47
N ASN A 661 11.66 -11.52 -20.59
CA ASN A 661 12.30 -12.72 -20.00
C ASN A 661 13.35 -13.36 -20.94
N THR A 662 13.98 -12.57 -21.81
CA THR A 662 14.93 -13.11 -22.81
C THR A 662 16.19 -13.67 -22.15
N ASP A 663 16.65 -13.05 -21.08
CA ASP A 663 17.72 -13.51 -20.18
C ASP A 663 17.45 -14.93 -19.64
N LEU A 664 16.29 -15.14 -19.02
CA LEU A 664 15.90 -16.43 -18.46
C LEU A 664 15.72 -17.48 -19.56
N SER A 665 15.14 -17.10 -20.70
CA SER A 665 14.96 -17.99 -21.85
C SER A 665 16.31 -18.46 -22.41
N THR A 666 17.30 -17.57 -22.45
CA THR A 666 18.68 -17.88 -22.84
C THR A 666 19.33 -18.82 -21.83
N PHE A 667 19.20 -18.54 -20.54
CA PHE A 667 19.75 -19.38 -19.47
C PHE A 667 19.18 -20.81 -19.50
N VAL A 668 17.86 -20.94 -19.56
CA VAL A 668 17.17 -22.25 -19.64
C VAL A 668 17.57 -23.03 -20.88
N SER A 669 17.77 -22.34 -22.00
CA SER A 669 18.23 -22.97 -23.26
C SER A 669 19.67 -23.45 -23.16
N GLY A 670 20.57 -22.63 -22.61
CA GLY A 670 21.98 -23.00 -22.40
C GLY A 670 22.15 -24.17 -21.44
N MET A 671 21.38 -24.20 -20.35
CA MET A 671 21.34 -25.34 -19.42
C MET A 671 20.85 -26.64 -20.07
N ASN A 672 20.14 -26.59 -21.20
CA ASN A 672 19.68 -27.79 -21.92
C ASN A 672 20.73 -28.37 -22.89
N SER A 673 21.94 -27.82 -22.92
CA SER A 673 23.06 -28.36 -23.69
C SER A 673 23.63 -29.66 -23.07
N SER A 674 24.77 -30.15 -23.57
CA SER A 674 25.41 -31.38 -23.08
C SER A 674 26.93 -31.34 -23.24
N GLY A 675 27.64 -32.23 -22.54
CA GLY A 675 29.10 -32.38 -22.66
C GLY A 675 29.86 -31.12 -22.28
N ALA A 676 30.91 -30.80 -23.07
CA ALA A 676 31.78 -29.65 -22.80
C ALA A 676 31.09 -28.29 -22.95
N GLU A 677 30.07 -28.21 -23.82
CA GLU A 677 29.28 -26.98 -23.99
C GLU A 677 28.49 -26.67 -22.71
N LEU A 678 27.84 -27.68 -22.12
CA LEU A 678 27.14 -27.55 -20.84
C LEU A 678 28.11 -27.20 -19.71
N GLU A 679 29.27 -27.85 -19.64
CA GLU A 679 30.25 -27.54 -18.60
C GLU A 679 30.67 -26.07 -18.66
N ASN A 680 31.09 -25.57 -19.83
CA ASN A 680 31.48 -24.17 -19.98
C ASN A 680 30.31 -23.24 -19.63
N PHE A 681 29.10 -23.53 -20.12
CA PHE A 681 27.92 -22.72 -19.83
C PHE A 681 27.65 -22.62 -18.32
N ILE A 682 27.74 -23.74 -17.59
CA ILE A 682 27.58 -23.76 -16.13
C ILE A 682 28.63 -22.87 -15.45
N PHE A 683 29.91 -23.02 -15.81
CA PHE A 683 30.99 -22.27 -15.17
C PHE A 683 30.98 -20.77 -15.52
N ASP A 684 30.36 -20.38 -16.64
CA ASP A 684 30.27 -18.98 -17.07
C ASP A 684 28.99 -18.28 -16.60
N ASN A 685 27.93 -19.01 -16.22
CA ASN A 685 26.60 -18.44 -15.98
C ASN A 685 25.96 -18.83 -14.65
N VAL A 686 26.54 -19.75 -13.87
CA VAL A 686 25.97 -20.19 -12.59
C VAL A 686 26.90 -19.78 -11.47
N ASP A 687 26.35 -19.12 -10.45
CA ASP A 687 27.04 -18.90 -9.19
C ASP A 687 27.13 -20.26 -8.47
N LEU A 688 28.16 -21.02 -8.84
CA LEU A 688 28.37 -22.37 -8.37
C LEU A 688 28.50 -22.45 -6.84
N PRO A 689 29.28 -21.60 -6.15
CA PRO A 689 29.34 -21.63 -4.69
C PRO A 689 27.97 -21.56 -4.03
N ARG A 690 27.14 -20.57 -4.40
CA ARG A 690 25.81 -20.39 -3.80
C ARG A 690 24.83 -21.47 -4.23
N GLN A 691 24.87 -21.86 -5.51
CA GLN A 691 24.03 -22.94 -6.02
C GLN A 691 24.34 -24.28 -5.34
N LEU A 692 25.61 -24.58 -5.04
CA LEU A 692 25.99 -25.79 -4.30
C LEU A 692 25.52 -25.75 -2.85
N ASN A 693 25.51 -24.56 -2.22
CA ASN A 693 24.92 -24.37 -0.88
C ASN A 693 23.42 -24.65 -0.90
N TYR A 694 22.70 -24.10 -1.88
CA TYR A 694 21.27 -24.35 -2.09
C TYR A 694 20.97 -25.84 -2.26
N LEU A 695 21.71 -26.54 -3.12
CA LEU A 695 21.52 -27.98 -3.34
C LEU A 695 21.79 -28.79 -2.06
N ALA A 696 22.85 -28.44 -1.32
CA ALA A 696 23.19 -29.17 -0.11
C ALA A 696 22.15 -28.94 0.99
N ALA A 697 21.72 -27.70 1.23
CA ALA A 697 20.66 -27.37 2.18
C ALA A 697 19.32 -28.03 1.81
N THR A 698 19.00 -28.10 0.51
CA THR A 698 17.82 -28.83 0.00
C THR A 698 17.85 -30.30 0.43
N VAL A 699 19.01 -30.96 0.35
CA VAL A 699 19.16 -32.36 0.79
C VAL A 699 19.10 -32.49 2.31
N LEU A 700 19.77 -31.60 3.06
CA LEU A 700 19.79 -31.64 4.53
C LEU A 700 18.40 -31.48 5.14
N THR A 701 17.62 -30.54 4.62
CA THR A 701 16.24 -30.27 5.04
C THR A 701 15.24 -31.25 4.44
N GLN A 702 15.67 -32.13 3.53
CA GLN A 702 14.82 -33.03 2.77
C GLN A 702 13.70 -32.29 1.99
N ASN A 703 13.97 -31.07 1.54
CA ASN A 703 13.05 -30.30 0.72
C ASN A 703 12.97 -30.93 -0.68
N ASN A 704 11.86 -31.61 -0.96
CA ASN A 704 11.67 -32.32 -2.21
C ASN A 704 10.47 -31.81 -3.03
N ASP A 705 9.80 -30.74 -2.59
CA ASP A 705 8.70 -30.09 -3.30
C ASP A 705 9.18 -28.92 -4.20
N ASN A 706 10.48 -28.61 -4.18
CA ASN A 706 11.07 -27.53 -4.97
C ASN A 706 11.39 -27.90 -6.45
N MET A 707 10.97 -29.08 -6.91
CA MET A 707 11.43 -29.63 -8.21
C MET A 707 10.81 -28.94 -9.42
N SER A 708 9.52 -28.60 -9.35
CA SER A 708 8.78 -27.94 -10.45
C SER A 708 8.15 -26.60 -10.08
N LYS A 709 8.26 -26.20 -8.83
CA LYS A 709 7.75 -24.94 -8.26
C LYS A 709 8.50 -24.71 -6.95
N ASN A 710 8.11 -23.72 -6.14
CA ASN A 710 8.65 -23.54 -4.79
C ASN A 710 10.16 -23.22 -4.76
N TYR A 711 10.60 -22.45 -5.76
CA TYR A 711 11.91 -21.80 -5.77
C TYR A 711 11.85 -20.53 -6.61
N TYR A 712 12.81 -19.64 -6.38
CA TYR A 712 13.06 -18.47 -7.21
C TYR A 712 14.37 -18.65 -7.96
N LEU A 713 14.48 -18.04 -9.15
CA LEU A 713 15.74 -17.83 -9.84
C LEU A 713 16.12 -16.36 -9.75
N TYR A 714 17.32 -16.11 -9.24
CA TYR A 714 17.93 -14.80 -9.19
C TYR A 714 19.08 -14.74 -10.20
N ARG A 715 19.22 -13.60 -10.86
CA ARG A 715 20.36 -13.23 -11.69
C ARG A 715 20.92 -11.91 -11.20
N ASP A 716 22.21 -11.88 -10.92
CA ASP A 716 22.95 -10.63 -10.67
C ASP A 716 23.11 -9.87 -11.99
N SER A 717 22.14 -8.99 -12.31
CA SER A 717 22.02 -8.42 -13.64
C SER A 717 23.01 -7.30 -13.94
N GLU A 718 23.34 -6.50 -12.93
CA GLU A 718 24.30 -5.38 -13.03
C GLU A 718 25.72 -5.79 -12.61
N GLY A 719 25.87 -6.92 -11.89
CA GLY A 719 27.15 -7.50 -11.50
C GLY A 719 27.62 -8.66 -12.38
N SER A 720 27.71 -9.86 -11.82
CA SER A 720 28.39 -11.00 -12.46
C SER A 720 27.65 -11.59 -13.66
N GLY A 721 26.35 -11.33 -13.79
CA GLY A 721 25.49 -11.97 -14.78
C GLY A 721 25.10 -13.41 -14.45
N GLU A 722 25.57 -13.94 -13.31
CA GLU A 722 25.40 -15.33 -12.90
C GLU A 722 24.03 -15.59 -12.24
N TRP A 723 23.59 -16.84 -12.32
CA TRP A 723 22.30 -17.31 -11.84
C TRP A 723 22.43 -18.20 -10.59
N THR A 724 21.44 -18.11 -9.70
CA THR A 724 21.32 -19.00 -8.54
C THR A 724 19.86 -19.25 -8.15
N GLN A 725 19.59 -20.37 -7.47
CA GLN A 725 18.27 -20.66 -6.91
C GLN A 725 18.14 -20.13 -5.47
N LEU A 726 16.96 -19.61 -5.14
CA LEU A 726 16.57 -19.23 -3.78
C LEU A 726 15.38 -20.10 -3.31
N PRO A 727 15.38 -20.57 -2.04
CA PRO A 727 14.35 -21.47 -1.51
C PRO A 727 13.03 -20.76 -1.27
N TRP A 728 11.92 -21.47 -1.48
CA TRP A 728 10.57 -21.01 -1.15
C TRP A 728 9.70 -22.18 -0.69
N ASP A 729 8.70 -21.92 0.17
CA ASP A 729 7.68 -22.90 0.58
C ASP A 729 8.31 -24.18 1.17
N THR A 730 9.02 -24.02 2.29
CA THR A 730 9.83 -25.06 2.94
C THR A 730 9.09 -25.79 4.07
N ASP A 731 7.76 -25.82 4.04
CA ASP A 731 6.91 -26.46 5.05
C ASP A 731 6.93 -28.01 4.94
N LEU A 732 7.11 -28.55 3.73
CA LEU A 732 7.26 -29.99 3.47
C LEU A 732 8.72 -30.43 3.52
N THR A 733 9.27 -30.38 4.73
CA THR A 733 10.68 -30.69 5.05
C THR A 733 10.78 -31.64 6.25
N TRP A 734 11.99 -32.10 6.56
CA TRP A 734 12.29 -32.98 7.70
C TRP A 734 11.40 -34.23 7.73
N GLY A 735 11.34 -34.89 6.58
CA GLY A 735 10.59 -36.13 6.34
C GLY A 735 9.09 -35.97 6.11
N SER A 736 8.54 -34.75 6.15
CA SER A 736 7.13 -34.46 5.80
C SER A 736 6.96 -34.28 4.28
N HIS A 737 6.00 -34.97 3.67
CA HIS A 737 5.81 -34.96 2.20
C HIS A 737 4.37 -35.18 1.77
N TYR A 738 3.96 -34.53 0.69
CA TYR A 738 2.65 -34.70 0.07
C TYR A 738 2.25 -36.16 -0.22
N MET A 739 1.33 -36.76 0.56
CA MET A 739 0.99 -38.19 0.47
C MET A 739 -0.45 -38.53 0.92
N THR A 740 -1.01 -39.67 0.44
CA THR A 740 -2.43 -40.12 0.51
C THR A 740 -3.44 -39.26 -0.27
N ASN A 741 -3.96 -39.77 -1.39
CA ASN A 741 -4.89 -39.06 -2.30
C ASN A 741 -4.45 -37.63 -2.70
N ASP A 742 -3.15 -37.34 -2.59
CA ASP A 742 -2.57 -36.02 -2.88
C ASP A 742 -3.15 -34.92 -1.95
N ASN A 743 -2.93 -35.06 -0.63
CA ASN A 743 -3.29 -34.10 0.42
C ASN A 743 -2.05 -33.67 1.25
N ILE A 744 -2.03 -32.41 1.71
CA ILE A 744 -0.99 -31.83 2.58
C ILE A 744 -1.14 -32.25 4.05
N SER A 745 -2.33 -32.69 4.49
CA SER A 745 -2.55 -33.16 5.87
C SER A 745 -2.37 -34.67 6.00
N HIS A 746 -1.16 -35.13 6.36
CA HIS A 746 -0.85 -36.53 6.64
C HIS A 746 0.14 -36.67 7.80
N ASP A 747 0.17 -37.86 8.44
CA ASP A 747 1.04 -38.13 9.60
C ASP A 747 2.35 -38.84 9.27
N GLY A 748 2.52 -39.31 8.02
CA GLY A 748 3.71 -40.05 7.63
C GLY A 748 4.98 -39.18 7.67
N ILE A 749 6.06 -39.74 8.23
CA ILE A 749 7.41 -39.19 8.20
C ILE A 749 8.31 -40.19 7.48
N TRP A 750 9.03 -39.75 6.45
CA TRP A 750 9.84 -40.62 5.58
C TRP A 750 11.31 -40.24 5.55
N ALA A 751 11.82 -39.68 6.65
CA ALA A 751 13.18 -39.15 6.75
C ALA A 751 14.30 -40.19 6.54
N THR A 752 14.00 -41.49 6.69
CA THR A 752 14.98 -42.59 6.53
C THR A 752 14.72 -43.45 5.29
N ALA A 753 13.73 -43.08 4.47
CA ALA A 753 13.37 -43.85 3.29
C ALA A 753 14.04 -43.26 2.05
N ASP A 754 14.93 -44.01 1.43
CA ASP A 754 15.50 -43.64 0.12
C ASP A 754 14.46 -43.74 -1.00
N TYR A 755 13.40 -44.51 -0.78
CA TYR A 755 12.40 -44.85 -1.77
C TYR A 755 11.02 -45.02 -1.12
N VAL A 756 10.02 -44.27 -1.60
CA VAL A 756 8.64 -44.35 -1.11
C VAL A 756 7.65 -44.48 -2.27
N LEU A 757 6.62 -45.31 -2.08
CA LEU A 757 5.48 -45.49 -2.99
C LEU A 757 4.21 -44.88 -2.37
N GLY A 758 3.47 -44.05 -3.12
CA GLY A 758 2.17 -43.52 -2.67
C GLY A 758 1.61 -42.37 -3.53
N GLY A 759 0.27 -42.24 -3.61
CA GLY A 759 -0.43 -41.13 -4.30
C GLY A 759 -1.53 -41.55 -5.30
N ARG A 760 -2.19 -40.56 -5.94
CA ARG A 760 -3.24 -40.74 -6.98
C ARG A 760 -2.76 -41.63 -8.15
N ASN A 761 -1.45 -41.65 -8.39
CA ASN A 761 -0.75 -42.50 -9.35
C ASN A 761 0.20 -43.44 -8.60
N ALA A 762 -0.30 -44.57 -8.11
CA ALA A 762 0.42 -45.52 -7.25
C ALA A 762 1.69 -46.20 -7.86
N ASN A 763 2.18 -45.74 -9.02
CA ASN A 763 3.26 -46.35 -9.78
C ASN A 763 4.50 -45.45 -10.00
N SER A 764 4.51 -44.18 -9.54
CA SER A 764 5.69 -43.32 -9.67
C SER A 764 6.40 -43.18 -8.32
N PRO A 765 7.60 -43.74 -8.16
CA PRO A 765 8.34 -43.62 -6.91
C PRO A 765 8.86 -42.21 -6.67
N ILE A 766 9.00 -41.87 -5.40
CA ILE A 766 9.70 -40.66 -4.95
C ILE A 766 10.93 -41.06 -4.13
N SER A 767 11.97 -40.24 -4.16
CA SER A 767 13.26 -40.50 -3.49
C SER A 767 13.58 -39.45 -2.42
N PRO A 768 12.79 -39.39 -1.32
CA PRO A 768 12.77 -38.21 -0.45
C PRO A 768 14.08 -37.95 0.30
N SER A 769 14.85 -38.99 0.59
CA SER A 769 16.09 -38.89 1.36
C SER A 769 17.36 -39.02 0.51
N HIS A 770 17.23 -39.19 -0.82
CA HIS A 770 18.39 -39.51 -1.66
C HIS A 770 19.25 -38.24 -1.90
N PRO A 771 20.60 -38.28 -1.77
CA PRO A 771 21.46 -37.10 -1.95
C PRO A 771 21.45 -36.46 -3.34
N PHE A 772 20.98 -37.19 -4.36
CA PHE A 772 20.77 -36.69 -5.73
C PHE A 772 19.29 -36.57 -6.08
N VAL A 773 18.42 -36.33 -5.10
CA VAL A 773 16.99 -36.10 -5.33
C VAL A 773 16.79 -34.90 -6.26
N GLY A 774 15.81 -35.00 -7.15
CA GLY A 774 15.47 -33.96 -8.11
C GLY A 774 16.07 -34.11 -9.50
N ILE A 775 16.92 -35.11 -9.73
CA ILE A 775 17.32 -35.52 -11.09
C ILE A 775 16.28 -36.45 -11.71
N ARG A 776 16.36 -36.68 -13.03
CA ARG A 776 15.36 -37.46 -13.76
C ARG A 776 15.21 -38.90 -13.24
N GLU A 777 16.31 -39.53 -12.84
CA GLU A 777 16.35 -40.89 -12.30
C GLU A 777 15.86 -40.98 -10.84
N LEU A 778 15.95 -39.89 -10.08
CA LEU A 778 15.69 -39.84 -8.64
C LEU A 778 14.76 -38.66 -8.33
N GLN A 779 13.52 -38.77 -8.80
CA GLN A 779 12.53 -37.71 -8.67
C GLN A 779 12.24 -37.40 -7.19
N GLY A 780 12.04 -36.11 -6.91
CA GLY A 780 11.55 -35.61 -5.63
C GLY A 780 10.05 -35.86 -5.52
N ASN A 781 9.24 -34.81 -5.36
CA ASN A 781 7.77 -34.90 -5.39
C ASN A 781 7.22 -35.26 -6.80
N ARG A 782 7.53 -36.47 -7.28
CA ARG A 782 7.16 -37.04 -8.60
C ARG A 782 7.54 -36.17 -9.79
N SER A 783 8.56 -35.34 -9.57
CA SER A 783 9.05 -34.34 -10.50
C SER A 783 10.56 -34.23 -10.33
N TRP A 784 11.21 -33.71 -11.35
CA TRP A 784 12.64 -33.45 -11.39
C TRP A 784 12.85 -32.05 -11.93
N ASN A 785 13.97 -31.42 -11.59
CA ASN A 785 14.32 -30.09 -12.03
C ASN A 785 15.47 -30.17 -13.04
N ARG A 786 15.32 -29.50 -14.20
CA ARG A 786 16.33 -29.55 -15.26
C ARG A 786 17.68 -28.96 -14.83
N LEU A 787 17.69 -27.88 -14.03
CA LEU A 787 18.94 -27.29 -13.56
C LEU A 787 19.67 -28.29 -12.67
N ILE A 788 18.96 -28.92 -11.73
CA ILE A 788 19.53 -29.93 -10.83
C ILE A 788 20.06 -31.13 -11.62
N ASP A 789 19.25 -31.67 -12.54
CA ASP A 789 19.60 -32.77 -13.46
C ASP A 789 20.89 -32.47 -14.21
N LYS A 790 20.99 -31.27 -14.79
CA LYS A 790 22.12 -30.85 -15.64
C LYS A 790 23.38 -30.50 -14.85
N LEU A 791 23.25 -29.86 -13.70
CA LEU A 791 24.37 -29.62 -12.78
C LEU A 791 24.96 -30.95 -12.29
N LEU A 792 24.11 -31.90 -11.93
CA LEU A 792 24.55 -33.21 -11.45
C LEU A 792 24.86 -34.21 -12.57
N GLU A 793 24.59 -33.90 -13.84
CA GLU A 793 25.15 -34.62 -14.99
C GLU A 793 26.65 -34.36 -15.12
N ASN A 794 27.11 -33.16 -14.77
CA ASN A 794 28.53 -32.78 -14.82
C ASN A 794 29.32 -33.39 -13.63
N GLU A 795 30.32 -34.23 -13.93
CA GLU A 795 31.11 -34.91 -12.90
C GLU A 795 31.92 -33.97 -11.99
N ARG A 796 32.39 -32.83 -12.51
CA ARG A 796 33.14 -31.86 -11.71
C ARG A 796 32.23 -31.17 -10.69
N VAL A 797 31.07 -30.70 -11.13
CA VAL A 797 30.04 -30.10 -10.27
C VAL A 797 29.53 -31.12 -9.26
N LYS A 798 29.22 -32.36 -9.67
CA LYS A 798 28.82 -33.46 -8.78
C LYS A 798 29.84 -33.71 -7.66
N ASN A 799 31.14 -33.67 -7.96
CA ASN A 799 32.19 -33.84 -6.96
C ASN A 799 32.29 -32.64 -6.02
N MET A 800 32.09 -31.40 -6.51
CA MET A 800 32.01 -30.21 -5.66
C MET A 800 30.81 -30.29 -4.70
N PHE A 801 29.64 -30.67 -5.23
CA PHE A 801 28.43 -30.88 -4.45
C PHE A 801 28.62 -31.90 -3.33
N ARG A 802 29.16 -33.08 -3.62
CA ARG A 802 29.43 -34.10 -2.60
C ARG A 802 30.30 -33.60 -1.45
N ARG A 803 31.35 -32.82 -1.76
CA ARG A 803 32.23 -32.24 -0.73
C ARG A 803 31.50 -31.21 0.12
N ARG A 804 30.70 -30.35 -0.53
CA ARG A 804 29.93 -29.33 0.20
C ARG A 804 28.87 -29.97 1.09
N LEU A 805 28.15 -30.97 0.57
CA LEU A 805 27.18 -31.73 1.34
C LEU A 805 27.83 -32.38 2.56
N GLN A 806 28.98 -33.06 2.40
CA GLN A 806 29.70 -33.65 3.52
C GLN A 806 30.08 -32.60 4.58
N THR A 807 30.58 -31.44 4.14
CA THR A 807 30.95 -30.34 5.04
C THR A 807 29.76 -29.91 5.90
N LEU A 808 28.60 -29.67 5.27
CA LEU A 808 27.42 -29.22 5.99
C LEU A 808 26.78 -30.32 6.85
N VAL A 809 26.90 -31.59 6.47
CA VAL A 809 26.51 -32.71 7.34
C VAL A 809 27.35 -32.69 8.62
N ASP A 810 28.68 -32.56 8.48
CA ASP A 810 29.59 -32.56 9.63
C ASP A 810 29.37 -31.32 10.53
N ASP A 811 29.20 -30.14 9.92
CA ASP A 811 29.08 -28.86 10.63
C ASP A 811 27.70 -28.65 11.27
N LEU A 812 26.62 -29.11 10.63
CA LEU A 812 25.24 -28.82 11.05
C LEU A 812 24.52 -30.03 11.66
N LEU A 813 24.50 -31.18 10.98
CA LEU A 813 23.70 -32.34 11.40
C LEU A 813 24.42 -33.23 12.43
N MET A 814 25.74 -33.37 12.32
CA MET A 814 26.54 -34.18 13.25
C MET A 814 27.02 -33.37 14.47
N SER A 815 26.86 -32.05 14.42
CA SER A 815 27.10 -31.16 15.55
C SER A 815 25.83 -31.01 16.41
N LYS A 816 25.88 -30.12 17.39
CA LYS A 816 24.70 -29.79 18.23
C LYS A 816 23.85 -28.65 17.68
N VAL A 817 24.18 -28.09 16.52
CA VAL A 817 23.51 -26.88 16.00
C VAL A 817 22.00 -27.11 15.83
N VAL A 818 21.59 -28.20 15.19
CA VAL A 818 20.15 -28.48 14.99
C VAL A 818 19.46 -28.82 16.32
N ASP A 819 20.06 -29.68 17.14
CA ASP A 819 19.51 -30.06 18.45
C ASP A 819 19.30 -28.82 19.35
N ASP A 820 20.31 -27.95 19.47
CA ASP A 820 20.25 -26.75 20.31
C ASP A 820 19.20 -25.74 19.77
N ARG A 821 18.98 -25.68 18.45
CA ARG A 821 17.90 -24.87 17.86
C ARG A 821 16.52 -25.45 18.14
N LEU A 822 16.34 -26.77 18.04
CA LEU A 822 15.09 -27.44 18.39
C LEU A 822 14.73 -27.23 19.87
N ASP A 823 15.70 -27.40 20.77
CA ASP A 823 15.52 -27.14 22.21
C ASP A 823 15.09 -25.69 22.47
N ALA A 824 15.70 -24.72 21.79
CA ALA A 824 15.33 -23.31 21.90
C ALA A 824 13.90 -23.04 21.39
N MET A 825 13.52 -23.62 20.25
CA MET A 825 12.18 -23.47 19.69
C MET A 825 11.09 -24.14 20.56
N GLU A 826 11.37 -25.31 21.14
CA GLU A 826 10.46 -25.97 22.07
C GLU A 826 10.17 -25.08 23.28
N LEU A 827 11.22 -24.50 23.87
CA LEU A 827 11.11 -23.59 25.02
C LEU A 827 10.30 -22.32 24.70
N MET A 828 10.47 -21.77 23.50
CA MET A 828 9.71 -20.59 23.05
C MET A 828 8.22 -20.92 22.84
N LEU A 829 7.90 -22.14 22.39
CA LEU A 829 6.54 -22.54 22.01
C LEU A 829 5.63 -22.96 23.17
N GLU A 830 6.19 -23.36 24.31
CA GLU A 830 5.53 -24.18 25.33
C GLU A 830 4.06 -23.79 25.62
N SER A 831 3.81 -22.59 26.13
CA SER A 831 2.46 -22.13 26.48
C SER A 831 1.57 -21.89 25.26
N ASP A 832 2.13 -21.34 24.19
CA ASP A 832 1.34 -20.94 23.02
C ASP A 832 0.95 -22.13 22.13
N ALA A 833 1.79 -23.18 22.05
CA ALA A 833 1.44 -24.43 21.38
C ALA A 833 0.31 -25.19 22.11
N VAL A 834 0.21 -25.05 23.44
CA VAL A 834 -0.95 -25.59 24.19
C VAL A 834 -2.22 -24.82 23.83
N ARG A 835 -2.16 -23.48 23.78
CA ARG A 835 -3.30 -22.63 23.37
C ARG A 835 -3.74 -22.89 21.94
N ASP A 836 -2.77 -23.03 21.03
CA ASP A 836 -3.01 -23.30 19.61
C ASP A 836 -3.73 -24.62 19.40
N ARG A 837 -3.26 -25.70 20.05
CA ARG A 837 -3.92 -27.01 20.02
C ARG A 837 -5.29 -26.99 20.69
N ALA A 838 -5.49 -26.21 21.75
CA ALA A 838 -6.80 -26.10 22.39
C ALA A 838 -7.83 -25.40 21.48
N LYS A 839 -7.38 -24.41 20.70
CA LYS A 839 -8.25 -23.65 19.78
C LYS A 839 -8.55 -24.39 18.48
N TRP A 840 -7.51 -24.90 17.82
CA TRP A 840 -7.64 -25.49 16.48
C TRP A 840 -7.74 -27.01 16.49
N GLY A 841 -7.36 -27.66 17.60
CA GLY A 841 -7.17 -29.11 17.66
C GLY A 841 -5.81 -29.53 17.10
N GLN A 842 -5.73 -30.78 16.68
CA GLN A 842 -4.57 -31.35 15.99
C GLN A 842 -5.10 -32.32 14.94
N PHE A 843 -4.57 -32.25 13.71
CA PHE A 843 -4.91 -33.23 12.69
C PHE A 843 -4.18 -34.56 12.96
N GLY A 844 -4.76 -35.67 12.49
CA GLY A 844 -4.13 -36.98 12.61
C GLY A 844 -4.05 -37.51 14.05
N ARG A 845 -3.02 -38.31 14.33
CA ARG A 845 -2.78 -38.91 15.64
C ARG A 845 -2.30 -37.86 16.63
N SER A 846 -2.98 -37.80 17.77
CA SER A 846 -2.62 -36.91 18.88
C SER A 846 -1.23 -37.23 19.44
N GLN A 847 -0.44 -36.17 19.67
CA GLN A 847 0.90 -36.23 20.27
C GLN A 847 1.25 -34.93 20.99
N SER A 848 2.09 -35.03 22.03
CA SER A 848 2.65 -33.86 22.72
C SER A 848 3.64 -33.07 21.84
N LEU A 849 4.02 -31.86 22.26
CA LEU A 849 4.94 -31.01 21.48
C LEU A 849 6.32 -31.67 21.40
N THR A 850 6.86 -32.11 22.53
CA THR A 850 8.12 -32.88 22.67
C THR A 850 8.16 -34.20 21.90
N GLN A 851 6.99 -34.78 21.56
CA GLN A 851 6.93 -35.98 20.70
C GLN A 851 6.86 -35.63 19.21
N ALA A 852 6.44 -34.40 18.90
CA ALA A 852 6.30 -33.93 17.53
C ALA A 852 7.60 -33.35 16.99
N ILE A 853 8.32 -32.61 17.85
CA ILE A 853 9.75 -32.30 17.73
C ILE A 853 10.51 -33.61 17.85
#